data_AF-A0A9P9CIY4-F1
#
_entry.id   AF-A0A9P9CIY4-F1
#
_cell.length_a   1.000
_cell.length_b   1.000
_cell.length_c   1.000
_cell.angle_alpha   90.00
_cell.angle_beta   90.00
_cell.angle_gamma   90.00
#
_symmetry.space_group_name_H-M   'P 1'
#
loop_
_entity.id
_entity.type
_entity.pdbx_description
1 polymer ?
#
loop_
_entity_poly.entity_id
_entity_poly.type
_entity_poly.pdbx_seq_one_letter_code
_entity_poly.pdbx_strand_id
1 'polypeptide(L)'
;MGRNASANTWRVLLLDSYDSFTNNLAQLIRASTNVPADIYIVKNDTISKEKLLEILTSIDAVVVGPGPGSPANPADVGIITALWELTEDHMIPVFGVCLGMQSLCLAHGGTLHRLRAPQHGRLTPIRHDGTDIFEGVNSDCIGVRYHSLHVTPSDEIRPLAWATDVDDGEVLMAARHVSKPFWGVQYHPESICSDKDAAAPMASFFVLARKWLQKHRRYQRLNAFPRWFAGVSHQYPVQSSLSRIAPSTSEAKIQVQTSLIEQSTLSAPHIAEFLGVTDGHTDFVMLDSAATPGRFSIIAALTPDSPRIQHLCGDNFVTVAIDGAVQRESLLGSTIWNWLESFMRSRQVARDGAPEIPFWGGLIGSFSYEAGVEVLDIQPLLAEDRPSDVNLVFVQRSVVLDNQTSHIYVQSIRENDALWVSETRQRLSVFHKELDEPIKHDGTLHIQRGDEYKKQVRQCQEFLAAGETYELCFTTAATVHLQPTDTAHHKRSWNFYRRLRARNPAPYAAYMRLGSMTFVGSSPERFLSWDRNGRAELRPMKGTVKKLPDGSVTRAQAEKVLRTDKEMAENLMIVDLIRHDLHGRAAADSVTVSQLMSVEEYERVFQLVSVIEGRVEQHRAFDLLRTSLPPGSMTGAPKKRSVEILQRLECRSRGMYSGVVGYWCAGGGADWSVVIRSAVNTGKVTEDGEDIWSIGAGGAITILSDPQEEFEEMETKLASVLSALG
;
A
#
# COMPACT_ATOMS: atom_id res chain seq x y z
N MET A 1 -30.35 -6.71 41.96
CA MET A 1 -30.40 -7.05 40.53
C MET A 1 -30.69 -5.78 39.74
N GLY A 2 -29.71 -5.32 38.97
CA GLY A 2 -29.79 -4.18 38.06
C GLY A 2 -28.47 -4.14 37.30
N ARG A 3 -28.46 -4.66 36.08
CA ARG A 3 -27.27 -4.90 35.25
C ARG A 3 -26.48 -3.61 35.01
N ASN A 4 -25.16 -3.65 35.19
CA ASN A 4 -24.23 -2.63 34.69
C ASN A 4 -23.11 -3.28 33.87
N ALA A 5 -23.49 -4.03 32.83
CA ALA A 5 -22.54 -4.62 31.89
C ALA A 5 -21.91 -3.58 30.94
N SER A 6 -22.44 -2.35 30.91
CA SER A 6 -21.91 -1.23 30.10
C SER A 6 -20.74 -0.49 30.73
N ALA A 7 -20.38 -0.77 32.00
CA ALA A 7 -19.32 -0.05 32.72
C ALA A 7 -17.89 -0.51 32.37
N ASN A 8 -17.74 -1.51 31.49
CA ASN A 8 -16.44 -2.17 31.24
C ASN A 8 -15.87 -1.94 29.83
N THR A 9 -16.51 -1.16 28.97
CA THR A 9 -16.00 -0.87 27.62
C THR A 9 -15.72 0.62 27.49
N TRP A 10 -14.52 0.97 27.00
CA TRP A 10 -14.18 2.36 26.67
C TRP A 10 -14.85 2.79 25.37
N ARG A 11 -15.39 4.01 25.34
CA ARG A 11 -15.72 4.71 24.10
C ARG A 11 -14.69 5.81 23.88
N VAL A 12 -13.85 5.67 22.86
CA VAL A 12 -12.75 6.60 22.58
C VAL A 12 -13.01 7.29 21.25
N LEU A 13 -12.92 8.62 21.23
CA LEU A 13 -12.88 9.38 19.98
C LEU A 13 -11.41 9.52 19.56
N LEU A 14 -11.05 9.03 18.37
CA LEU A 14 -9.74 9.23 17.77
C LEU A 14 -9.87 10.26 16.65
N LEU A 15 -9.25 11.43 16.82
CA LEU A 15 -9.17 12.43 15.75
C LEU A 15 -8.00 12.12 14.82
N ASP A 16 -8.31 11.97 13.55
CA ASP A 16 -7.37 11.62 12.49
C ASP A 16 -7.08 12.84 11.62
N SER A 17 -5.81 13.25 11.56
CA SER A 17 -5.35 14.38 10.77
C SER A 17 -4.79 13.94 9.40
N TYR A 18 -5.38 12.89 8.82
CA TYR A 18 -4.94 12.27 7.56
C TYR A 18 -3.55 11.64 7.61
N ASP A 19 -3.19 11.11 8.77
CA ASP A 19 -1.92 10.41 8.96
C ASP A 19 -2.00 8.94 8.50
N SER A 20 -0.86 8.39 8.10
CA SER A 20 -0.74 6.98 7.70
C SER A 20 -0.50 6.03 8.87
N PHE A 21 -0.62 6.47 10.13
CA PHE A 21 -0.43 5.63 11.32
C PHE A 21 -1.67 5.58 12.23
N THR A 22 -2.77 6.26 11.89
CA THR A 22 -4.01 6.32 12.71
C THR A 22 -4.56 4.95 13.14
N ASN A 23 -4.62 3.96 12.24
CA ASN A 23 -5.07 2.61 12.61
C ASN A 23 -4.07 1.84 13.49
N ASN A 24 -2.77 2.14 13.41
CA ASN A 24 -1.77 1.61 14.35
C ASN A 24 -2.02 2.19 15.76
N LEU A 25 -2.30 3.49 15.83
CA LEU A 25 -2.64 4.16 17.07
C LEU A 25 -3.96 3.63 17.65
N ALA A 26 -4.97 3.35 16.81
CA ALA A 26 -6.20 2.70 17.23
C ALA A 26 -5.94 1.31 17.84
N GLN A 27 -5.06 0.51 17.23
CA GLN A 27 -4.66 -0.77 17.82
C GLN A 27 -3.91 -0.58 19.15
N LEU A 28 -3.01 0.39 19.25
CA LEU A 28 -2.30 0.69 20.49
C LEU A 28 -3.27 1.10 21.61
N ILE A 29 -4.29 1.92 21.31
CA ILE A 29 -5.34 2.30 22.25
C ILE A 29 -6.06 1.05 22.78
N ARG A 30 -6.47 0.13 21.90
CA ARG A 30 -7.11 -1.14 22.32
C ARG A 30 -6.20 -1.93 23.25
N ALA A 31 -4.92 -2.08 22.89
CA ALA A 31 -3.95 -2.79 23.73
C ALA A 31 -3.71 -2.12 25.09
N SER A 32 -3.87 -0.79 25.17
CA SER A 32 -3.56 0.02 26.36
C SER A 32 -4.68 0.11 27.39
N THR A 33 -5.92 -0.22 27.02
CA THR A 33 -7.10 0.00 27.88
C THR A 33 -7.38 -1.11 28.89
N ASN A 34 -6.74 -2.29 28.75
CA ASN A 34 -6.96 -3.52 29.56
C ASN A 34 -8.39 -4.08 29.60
N VAL A 35 -9.34 -3.43 28.92
CA VAL A 35 -10.73 -3.83 28.75
C VAL A 35 -11.15 -3.52 27.31
N PRO A 36 -12.27 -4.03 26.78
CA PRO A 36 -12.69 -3.70 25.42
C PRO A 36 -12.79 -2.18 25.20
N ALA A 37 -12.41 -1.73 24.00
CA ALA A 37 -12.53 -0.33 23.59
C ALA A 37 -13.18 -0.25 22.21
N ASP A 38 -14.26 0.53 22.13
CA ASP A 38 -14.86 0.99 20.88
C ASP A 38 -14.23 2.33 20.51
N ILE A 39 -13.45 2.33 19.43
CA ILE A 39 -12.76 3.53 18.95
C ILE A 39 -13.52 4.08 17.77
N TYR A 40 -13.87 5.36 17.82
CA TYR A 40 -14.56 6.09 16.76
C TYR A 40 -13.57 7.06 16.14
N ILE A 41 -13.16 6.78 14.90
CA ILE A 41 -12.18 7.56 14.16
C ILE A 41 -12.93 8.61 13.34
N VAL A 42 -12.58 9.89 13.51
CA VAL A 42 -13.18 11.01 12.79
C VAL A 42 -12.06 11.89 12.24
N LYS A 43 -12.17 12.31 10.97
CA LYS A 43 -11.23 13.26 10.39
C LYS A 43 -11.40 14.64 11.01
N ASN A 44 -10.30 15.31 11.32
CA ASN A 44 -10.29 16.56 12.08
C ASN A 44 -10.97 17.76 11.39
N ASP A 45 -11.41 17.64 10.14
CA ASP A 45 -12.06 18.66 9.33
C ASP A 45 -13.51 18.30 8.91
N THR A 46 -14.03 17.14 9.32
CA THR A 46 -15.34 16.63 8.86
C THR A 46 -16.54 17.04 9.72
N ILE A 47 -16.31 17.57 10.91
CA ILE A 47 -17.37 17.99 11.84
C ILE A 47 -17.14 19.42 12.33
N SER A 48 -18.20 20.08 12.78
CA SER A 48 -18.11 21.41 13.39
C SER A 48 -17.80 21.32 14.89
N LYS A 49 -17.45 22.46 15.51
CA LYS A 49 -17.25 22.57 16.96
C LYS A 49 -18.50 22.14 17.74
N GLU A 50 -19.69 22.52 17.28
CA GLU A 50 -20.97 22.19 17.93
C GLU A 50 -21.21 20.68 17.91
N LYS A 51 -20.95 20.04 16.77
CA LYS A 51 -21.03 18.59 16.60
C LYS A 51 -20.02 17.85 17.48
N LEU A 52 -18.79 18.38 17.60
CA LEU A 52 -17.79 17.84 18.52
C LEU A 52 -18.31 17.87 19.97
N LEU A 53 -18.79 19.02 20.45
CA LEU A 53 -19.32 19.16 21.81
C LEU A 53 -20.47 18.18 22.09
N GLU A 54 -21.36 17.94 21.12
CA GLU A 54 -22.41 16.93 21.20
C GLU A 54 -21.83 15.52 21.41
N ILE A 55 -20.84 15.11 20.59
CA ILE A 55 -20.18 13.80 20.68
C ILE A 55 -19.46 13.61 22.01
N LEU A 56 -18.83 14.66 22.56
CA LEU A 56 -18.08 14.53 23.81
C LEU A 56 -18.96 14.01 24.95
N THR A 57 -20.27 14.25 24.91
CA THR A 57 -21.23 13.71 25.90
C THR A 57 -21.45 12.19 25.80
N SER A 58 -21.01 11.56 24.72
CA SER A 58 -21.17 10.12 24.43
C SER A 58 -19.86 9.32 24.53
N ILE A 59 -18.73 9.99 24.79
CA ILE A 59 -17.36 9.46 24.77
C ILE A 59 -16.70 9.58 26.16
N ASP A 60 -15.77 8.68 26.48
CA ASP A 60 -15.02 8.64 27.74
C ASP A 60 -13.68 9.40 27.67
N ALA A 61 -12.98 9.32 26.54
CA ALA A 61 -11.69 9.97 26.31
C ALA A 61 -11.50 10.31 24.83
N VAL A 62 -10.67 11.33 24.57
CA VAL A 62 -10.26 11.70 23.21
C VAL A 62 -8.78 11.39 23.03
N VAL A 63 -8.41 10.81 21.90
CA VAL A 63 -7.03 10.74 21.44
C VAL A 63 -6.92 11.56 20.17
N VAL A 64 -5.93 12.45 20.10
CA VAL A 64 -5.60 13.21 18.90
C VAL A 64 -4.39 12.55 18.26
N GLY A 65 -4.59 12.00 17.06
CA GLY A 65 -3.54 11.34 16.32
C GLY A 65 -2.47 12.30 15.78
N PRO A 66 -1.38 11.74 15.23
CA PRO A 66 -0.41 12.49 14.46
C PRO A 66 -1.03 13.08 13.18
N GLY A 67 -0.24 13.86 12.44
CA GLY A 67 -0.63 14.41 11.16
C GLY A 67 0.52 15.11 10.46
N PRO A 68 0.44 15.28 9.13
CA PRO A 68 1.32 16.16 8.39
C PRO A 68 0.97 17.63 8.65
N GLY A 69 1.85 18.52 8.20
CA GLY A 69 1.65 19.96 8.24
C GLY A 69 2.08 20.58 9.57
N SER A 70 1.40 21.64 9.97
CA SER A 70 1.79 22.47 11.11
C SER A 70 0.63 22.71 12.07
N PRO A 71 0.84 22.63 13.40
CA PRO A 71 -0.19 22.97 14.39
C PRO A 71 -0.61 24.45 14.34
N ALA A 72 0.19 25.32 13.70
CA ALA A 72 -0.13 26.73 13.49
C ALA A 72 -1.02 26.99 12.27
N ASN A 73 -1.23 25.98 11.41
CA ASN A 73 -2.09 26.08 10.24
C ASN A 73 -3.49 25.53 10.57
N PRO A 74 -4.56 26.36 10.56
CA PRO A 74 -5.91 25.91 10.87
C PRO A 74 -6.43 24.76 10.00
N ALA A 75 -5.97 24.67 8.74
CA ALA A 75 -6.37 23.60 7.83
C ALA A 75 -5.82 22.22 8.24
N ASP A 76 -4.66 22.19 8.91
CA ASP A 76 -4.01 20.93 9.32
C ASP A 76 -4.57 20.41 10.65
N VAL A 77 -5.07 21.31 11.52
CA VAL A 77 -5.58 20.95 12.85
C VAL A 77 -7.11 20.88 12.95
N GLY A 78 -7.83 21.61 12.09
CA GLY A 78 -9.30 21.63 12.10
C GLY A 78 -9.90 21.81 13.50
N ILE A 79 -10.78 20.88 13.89
CA ILE A 79 -11.48 20.89 15.18
C ILE A 79 -10.60 20.57 16.39
N ILE A 80 -9.34 20.17 16.22
CA ILE A 80 -8.45 19.85 17.34
C ILE A 80 -8.28 21.06 18.27
N THR A 81 -8.21 22.27 17.70
CA THR A 81 -8.10 23.52 18.47
C THR A 81 -9.26 23.71 19.45
N ALA A 82 -10.48 23.31 19.06
CA ALA A 82 -11.65 23.39 19.93
C ALA A 82 -11.58 22.45 21.15
N LEU A 83 -10.78 21.38 21.09
CA LEU A 83 -10.55 20.50 22.25
C LEU A 83 -9.75 21.19 23.35
N TRP A 84 -8.81 22.06 22.99
CA TRP A 84 -7.95 22.74 23.95
C TRP A 84 -8.68 23.89 24.65
N GLU A 85 -9.71 24.42 23.99
CA GLU A 85 -10.62 25.46 24.50
C GLU A 85 -11.78 24.93 25.35
N LEU A 86 -11.86 23.62 25.63
CA LEU A 86 -13.00 23.06 26.36
C LEU A 86 -13.19 23.72 27.73
N THR A 87 -14.45 24.01 28.03
CA THR A 87 -14.93 24.51 29.33
C THR A 87 -15.25 23.34 30.26
N GLU A 88 -15.45 23.63 31.56
CA GLU A 88 -15.74 22.63 32.59
C GLU A 88 -16.92 21.70 32.23
N ASP A 89 -17.97 22.21 31.58
CA ASP A 89 -19.15 21.41 31.22
C ASP A 89 -18.86 20.29 30.22
N HIS A 90 -17.85 20.47 29.37
CA HIS A 90 -17.47 19.50 28.34
C HIS A 90 -16.13 18.83 28.62
N MET A 91 -15.38 19.28 29.63
CA MET A 91 -14.03 18.85 29.99
C MET A 91 -13.89 17.32 30.05
N ILE A 92 -12.92 16.77 29.32
CA ILE A 92 -12.72 15.33 29.16
C ILE A 92 -11.21 15.03 29.07
N PRO A 93 -10.74 13.84 29.50
CA PRO A 93 -9.35 13.46 29.28
C PRO A 93 -8.99 13.42 27.80
N VAL A 94 -7.87 14.05 27.43
CA VAL A 94 -7.35 14.07 26.06
C VAL A 94 -5.87 13.69 26.02
N PHE A 95 -5.49 12.86 25.05
CA PHE A 95 -4.10 12.49 24.78
C PHE A 95 -3.71 12.86 23.34
N GLY A 96 -2.68 13.68 23.15
CA GLY A 96 -2.18 14.08 21.82
C GLY A 96 -0.89 13.35 21.43
N VAL A 97 -0.80 12.89 20.18
CA VAL A 97 0.41 12.29 19.61
C VAL A 97 0.96 13.20 18.51
N CYS A 98 2.26 13.48 18.55
CA CYS A 98 2.96 14.33 17.57
C CYS A 98 2.24 15.68 17.35
N LEU A 99 1.58 15.88 16.20
CA LEU A 99 0.75 17.06 15.90
C LEU A 99 -0.25 17.37 17.02
N GLY A 100 -0.85 16.36 17.65
CA GLY A 100 -1.76 16.53 18.77
C GLY A 100 -1.09 17.17 20.00
N MET A 101 0.12 16.72 20.37
CA MET A 101 0.88 17.32 21.48
C MET A 101 1.36 18.73 21.13
N GLN A 102 1.81 18.95 19.89
CA GLN A 102 2.24 20.27 19.45
C GLN A 102 1.09 21.28 19.47
N SER A 103 -0.09 20.86 18.98
CA SER A 103 -1.32 21.67 19.00
C SER A 103 -1.74 22.01 20.43
N LEU A 104 -1.69 21.03 21.36
CA LEU A 104 -1.93 21.27 22.78
C LEU A 104 -0.99 22.34 23.35
N CYS A 105 0.32 22.20 23.12
CA CYS A 105 1.29 23.15 23.66
C CYS A 105 1.08 24.55 23.07
N LEU A 106 0.87 24.65 21.75
CA LEU A 106 0.67 25.93 21.06
C LEU A 106 -0.61 26.65 21.53
N ALA A 107 -1.72 25.92 21.72
CA ALA A 107 -2.97 26.48 22.20
C ALA A 107 -2.87 27.05 23.62
N HIS A 108 -1.88 26.62 24.40
CA HIS A 108 -1.63 27.05 25.77
C HIS A 108 -0.34 27.88 25.89
N GLY A 109 0.03 28.63 24.85
CA GLY A 109 1.10 29.63 24.90
C GLY A 109 2.52 29.07 24.69
N GLY A 110 2.66 27.78 24.37
CA GLY A 110 3.92 27.22 23.91
C GLY A 110 4.35 27.82 22.57
N THR A 111 5.64 27.76 22.26
CA THR A 111 6.19 28.31 21.00
C THR A 111 6.60 27.19 20.07
N LEU A 112 6.17 27.28 18.81
CA LEU A 112 6.52 26.33 17.76
C LEU A 112 7.85 26.72 17.09
N HIS A 113 8.71 25.72 16.89
CA HIS A 113 10.02 25.85 16.24
C HIS A 113 10.19 24.76 15.19
N ARG A 114 11.11 24.99 14.25
CA ARG A 114 11.52 24.02 13.25
C ARG A 114 12.86 23.41 13.68
N LEU A 115 12.96 22.09 13.62
CA LEU A 115 14.24 21.41 13.84
C LEU A 115 15.22 21.75 12.73
N ARG A 116 16.49 21.90 13.08
CA ARG A 116 17.59 22.02 12.11
C ARG A 116 17.81 20.71 11.38
N ALA A 117 17.65 19.59 12.09
CA ALA A 117 17.71 18.25 11.53
C ALA A 117 16.38 17.49 11.78
N PRO A 118 15.47 17.44 10.79
CA PRO A 118 14.22 16.66 10.90
C PRO A 118 14.47 15.19 11.23
N GLN A 119 13.57 14.61 12.03
CA GLN A 119 13.79 13.31 12.69
C GLN A 119 12.85 12.24 12.14
N HIS A 120 12.72 12.13 10.83
CA HIS A 120 11.82 11.17 10.17
C HIS A 120 12.34 9.73 10.27
N GLY A 121 11.58 8.84 10.92
CA GLY A 121 11.91 7.43 11.08
C GLY A 121 13.08 7.16 12.03
N ARG A 122 13.36 8.09 12.95
CA ARG A 122 14.53 8.02 13.85
C ARG A 122 14.16 7.36 15.18
N LEU A 123 14.91 6.33 15.56
CA LEU A 123 14.85 5.76 16.91
C LEU A 123 15.64 6.68 17.85
N THR A 124 15.02 7.10 18.95
CA THR A 124 15.61 8.09 19.86
C THR A 124 15.37 7.71 21.31
N PRO A 125 16.40 7.77 22.18
CA PRO A 125 16.22 7.69 23.62
C PRO A 125 15.36 8.83 24.15
N ILE A 126 14.31 8.50 24.90
CA ILE A 126 13.38 9.43 25.51
C ILE A 126 13.64 9.46 27.02
N ARG A 127 14.24 10.55 27.48
CA ARG A 127 14.53 10.77 28.91
C ARG A 127 13.31 11.39 29.58
N HIS A 128 12.80 10.79 30.65
CA HIS A 128 11.65 11.30 31.40
C HIS A 128 11.94 11.49 32.90
N ASP A 129 11.09 12.26 33.59
CA ASP A 129 11.23 12.50 35.04
C ASP A 129 10.64 11.38 35.93
N GLY A 130 9.98 10.39 35.31
CA GLY A 130 9.41 9.21 36.01
C GLY A 130 8.12 9.51 36.75
N THR A 131 7.48 10.64 36.45
CA THR A 131 6.22 11.05 37.07
C THR A 131 5.06 10.98 36.08
N ASP A 132 3.83 11.04 36.61
CA ASP A 132 2.61 11.16 35.80
C ASP A 132 2.42 9.98 34.82
N ILE A 133 2.22 10.23 33.52
CA ILE A 133 2.12 9.17 32.50
C ILE A 133 3.39 8.30 32.38
N PHE A 134 4.53 8.70 32.96
CA PHE A 134 5.77 7.91 33.03
C PHE A 134 5.98 7.22 34.39
N GLU A 135 5.02 7.27 35.31
CA GLU A 135 5.13 6.55 36.59
C GLU A 135 5.26 5.04 36.36
N GLY A 136 6.39 4.46 36.80
CA GLY A 136 6.69 3.03 36.62
C GLY A 136 7.24 2.65 35.24
N VAL A 137 7.52 3.62 34.36
CA VAL A 137 8.18 3.40 33.07
C VAL A 137 9.71 3.39 33.25
N ASN A 138 10.41 2.50 32.53
CA ASN A 138 11.87 2.44 32.57
C ASN A 138 12.50 3.68 31.92
N SER A 139 13.59 4.19 32.50
CA SER A 139 14.29 5.38 32.02
C SER A 139 14.92 5.24 30.63
N ASP A 140 15.18 4.01 30.19
CA ASP A 140 15.88 3.68 28.95
C ASP A 140 14.88 3.41 27.81
N CYS A 141 13.89 4.30 27.69
CA CYS A 141 12.81 4.24 26.71
C CYS A 141 13.29 4.67 25.31
N ILE A 142 13.06 3.87 24.27
CA ILE A 142 13.35 4.20 22.87
C ILE A 142 12.04 4.43 22.10
N GLY A 143 11.83 5.67 21.66
CA GLY A 143 10.68 6.07 20.84
C GLY A 143 11.08 6.41 19.41
N VAL A 144 10.18 6.16 18.45
CA VAL A 144 10.35 6.56 17.05
C VAL A 144 9.80 7.96 16.83
N ARG A 145 10.57 8.81 16.13
CA ARG A 145 10.18 10.17 15.76
C ARG A 145 9.86 10.24 14.28
N TYR A 146 8.89 11.10 13.93
CA TYR A 146 8.56 11.47 12.54
C TYR A 146 8.38 12.98 12.35
N HIS A 147 8.90 13.82 13.24
CA HIS A 147 8.55 15.25 13.24
C HIS A 147 9.68 16.14 12.71
N SER A 148 9.29 17.22 12.04
CA SER A 148 10.18 18.33 11.62
C SER A 148 10.03 19.56 12.50
N LEU A 149 8.93 19.64 13.24
CA LEU A 149 8.56 20.73 14.11
C LEU A 149 8.63 20.26 15.56
N HIS A 150 8.91 21.17 16.49
CA HIS A 150 8.84 20.90 17.92
C HIS A 150 8.36 22.14 18.67
N VAL A 151 7.95 21.96 19.92
CA VAL A 151 7.43 23.04 20.74
C VAL A 151 8.26 23.23 22.00
N THR A 152 8.41 24.48 22.43
CA THR A 152 8.89 24.82 23.78
C THR A 152 7.69 25.11 24.69
N PRO A 153 7.68 24.59 25.93
CA PRO A 153 6.55 24.72 26.85
C PRO A 153 6.39 26.16 27.37
N SER A 154 5.16 26.51 27.75
CA SER A 154 4.82 27.72 28.52
C SER A 154 4.61 27.38 30.00
N ASP A 155 4.23 28.37 30.81
CA ASP A 155 3.87 28.15 32.22
C ASP A 155 2.61 27.29 32.42
N GLU A 156 1.74 27.17 31.42
CA GLU A 156 0.54 26.30 31.46
C GLU A 156 0.84 24.84 31.11
N ILE A 157 2.03 24.57 30.60
CA ILE A 157 2.46 23.26 30.12
C ILE A 157 3.61 22.74 30.98
N ARG A 158 3.39 21.63 31.68
CA ARG A 158 4.43 20.94 32.43
C ARG A 158 5.14 19.92 31.53
N PRO A 159 6.45 20.06 31.29
CA PRO A 159 7.26 19.05 30.61
C PRO A 159 7.36 17.75 31.41
N LEU A 160 7.42 16.62 30.71
CA LEU A 160 7.54 15.28 31.31
C LEU A 160 8.69 14.46 30.71
N ALA A 161 9.04 14.68 29.44
CA ALA A 161 10.13 13.97 28.78
C ALA A 161 10.84 14.82 27.71
N TRP A 162 12.06 14.42 27.37
CA TRP A 162 12.96 15.09 26.44
C TRP A 162 13.76 14.08 25.59
N ALA A 163 14.22 14.55 24.43
CA ALA A 163 15.28 13.93 23.63
C ALA A 163 16.42 14.95 23.46
N THR A 164 17.67 14.47 23.37
CA THR A 164 18.83 15.33 23.12
C THR A 164 19.28 15.18 21.69
N ASP A 165 19.15 16.26 20.91
CA ASP A 165 19.57 16.36 19.53
C ASP A 165 20.89 17.12 19.43
N VAL A 166 21.75 16.71 18.50
CA VAL A 166 23.07 17.34 18.29
C VAL A 166 22.93 18.81 17.89
N ASP A 167 21.98 19.12 16.99
CA ASP A 167 21.83 20.46 16.42
C ASP A 167 20.81 21.33 17.14
N ASP A 168 19.83 20.71 17.81
CA ASP A 168 18.66 21.36 18.40
C ASP A 168 18.64 21.32 19.94
N GLY A 169 19.56 20.60 20.58
CA GLY A 169 19.66 20.51 22.04
C GLY A 169 18.54 19.67 22.66
N GLU A 170 17.97 20.10 23.78
CA GLU A 170 16.88 19.37 24.43
C GLU A 170 15.53 19.68 23.77
N VAL A 171 14.94 18.67 23.14
CA VAL A 171 13.66 18.73 22.47
C VAL A 171 12.59 18.09 23.35
N LEU A 172 11.48 18.80 23.59
CA LEU A 172 10.36 18.33 24.41
C LEU A 172 9.66 17.12 23.75
N MET A 173 9.62 16.00 24.46
CA MET A 173 9.06 14.73 23.98
C MET A 173 7.73 14.34 24.63
N ALA A 174 7.40 14.90 25.78
CA ALA A 174 6.09 14.71 26.40
C ALA A 174 5.75 15.85 27.35
N ALA A 175 4.46 16.15 27.47
CA ALA A 175 3.98 17.20 28.34
C ALA A 175 2.56 16.95 28.81
N ARG A 176 2.16 17.68 29.86
CA ARG A 176 0.77 17.79 30.31
C ARG A 176 0.38 19.22 30.55
N HIS A 177 -0.91 19.51 30.46
CA HIS A 177 -1.44 20.75 30.97
C HIS A 177 -1.37 20.75 32.52
N VAL A 178 -1.12 21.91 33.14
CA VAL A 178 -1.00 22.04 34.60
C VAL A 178 -2.29 21.69 35.34
N SER A 179 -3.45 22.21 34.90
CA SER A 179 -4.76 22.00 35.51
C SER A 179 -5.73 21.09 34.71
N LYS A 180 -5.74 21.15 33.38
CA LYS A 180 -6.66 20.37 32.53
C LYS A 180 -6.17 18.92 32.36
N PRO A 181 -7.06 17.94 32.15
CA PRO A 181 -6.71 16.54 31.94
C PRO A 181 -6.21 16.29 30.52
N PHE A 182 -5.20 17.06 30.08
CA PHE A 182 -4.62 16.97 28.75
C PHE A 182 -3.16 16.55 28.85
N TRP A 183 -2.80 15.55 28.06
CA TRP A 183 -1.46 14.99 27.95
C TRP A 183 -1.06 14.85 26.50
N GLY A 184 0.22 14.69 26.23
CA GLY A 184 0.67 14.25 24.93
C GLY A 184 2.14 13.88 24.87
N VAL A 185 2.50 13.22 23.76
CA VAL A 185 3.86 12.81 23.40
C VAL A 185 4.19 13.28 21.99
N GLN A 186 5.46 13.62 21.74
CA GLN A 186 5.96 14.10 20.45
C GLN A 186 6.37 12.96 19.51
N TYR A 187 6.81 11.84 20.09
CA TYR A 187 7.19 10.64 19.37
C TYR A 187 5.95 9.78 19.08
N HIS A 188 6.13 8.70 18.32
CA HIS A 188 5.07 7.82 17.84
C HIS A 188 5.08 6.48 18.59
N PRO A 189 4.37 6.37 19.72
CA PRO A 189 4.33 5.14 20.51
C PRO A 189 3.72 3.96 19.75
N GLU A 190 2.97 4.21 18.67
CA GLU A 190 2.33 3.20 17.83
C GLU A 190 3.25 2.58 16.76
N SER A 191 4.41 3.20 16.52
CA SER A 191 5.42 2.69 15.57
C SER A 191 5.96 1.33 16.01
N ILE A 192 6.22 0.44 15.06
CA ILE A 192 6.69 -0.92 15.35
C ILE A 192 8.06 -0.96 16.05
N CYS A 193 8.89 0.07 15.87
CA CYS A 193 10.21 0.17 16.50
C CYS A 193 10.22 1.00 17.79
N SER A 194 9.09 1.58 18.20
CA SER A 194 8.96 2.14 19.55
C SER A 194 8.85 0.99 20.54
N ASP A 195 9.67 0.99 21.58
CA ASP A 195 9.62 -0.09 22.56
C ASP A 195 8.37 -0.02 23.45
N LYS A 196 8.18 -1.07 24.25
CA LYS A 196 7.04 -1.17 25.16
C LYS A 196 7.00 -0.05 26.21
N ASP A 197 8.16 0.50 26.59
CA ASP A 197 8.29 1.52 27.62
C ASP A 197 7.93 2.89 27.01
N ALA A 198 8.24 3.12 25.73
CA ALA A 198 7.74 4.25 24.93
C ALA A 198 6.24 4.17 24.67
N ALA A 199 5.68 2.96 24.57
CA ALA A 199 4.23 2.77 24.42
C ALA A 199 3.45 2.92 25.75
N ALA A 200 4.10 2.68 26.89
CA ALA A 200 3.47 2.64 28.21
C ALA A 200 2.69 3.92 28.62
N PRO A 201 3.10 5.14 28.25
CA PRO A 201 2.35 6.36 28.55
C PRO A 201 0.91 6.35 28.06
N MET A 202 0.59 5.63 26.97
CA MET A 202 -0.80 5.47 26.50
C MET A 202 -1.64 4.68 27.52
N ALA A 203 -1.10 3.60 28.09
CA ALA A 203 -1.78 2.83 29.12
C ALA A 203 -1.93 3.64 30.43
N SER A 204 -0.86 4.34 30.83
CA SER A 204 -0.89 5.25 31.98
C SER A 204 -1.94 6.35 31.81
N PHE A 205 -2.09 6.90 30.60
CA PHE A 205 -3.16 7.84 30.28
C PHE A 205 -4.55 7.26 30.57
N PHE A 206 -4.86 6.04 30.12
CA PHE A 206 -6.18 5.45 30.39
C PHE A 206 -6.43 5.18 31.89
N VAL A 207 -5.39 4.89 32.67
CA VAL A 207 -5.47 4.78 34.13
C VAL A 207 -5.80 6.14 34.75
N LEU A 208 -5.09 7.20 34.36
CA LEU A 208 -5.33 8.57 34.85
C LEU A 208 -6.70 9.12 34.40
N ALA A 209 -7.08 8.87 33.15
CA ALA A 209 -8.37 9.23 32.59
C ALA A 209 -9.51 8.59 33.38
N ARG A 210 -9.41 7.29 33.71
CA ARG A 210 -10.42 6.60 34.53
C ARG A 210 -10.54 7.20 35.94
N LYS A 211 -9.41 7.52 36.59
CA LYS A 211 -9.41 8.23 37.89
C LYS A 211 -10.10 9.59 37.78
N TRP A 212 -9.82 10.33 36.71
CA TRP A 212 -10.44 11.64 36.45
C TRP A 212 -11.96 11.50 36.24
N LEU A 213 -12.40 10.58 35.38
CA LEU A 213 -13.82 10.34 35.08
C LEU A 213 -14.62 9.91 36.32
N GLN A 214 -14.03 9.10 37.20
CA GLN A 214 -14.62 8.70 38.49
C GLN A 214 -14.79 9.90 39.42
N LYS A 215 -13.75 10.73 39.57
CA LYS A 215 -13.79 11.94 40.40
C LYS A 215 -14.89 12.92 39.96
N HIS A 216 -15.11 13.06 38.65
CA HIS A 216 -16.09 13.99 38.08
C HIS A 216 -17.45 13.34 37.76
N ARG A 217 -17.66 12.07 38.12
CA ARG A 217 -18.92 11.31 37.93
C ARG A 217 -19.44 11.28 36.48
N ARG A 218 -18.56 11.34 35.47
CA ARG A 218 -18.94 11.41 34.05
C ARG A 218 -19.48 10.08 33.50
N TYR A 219 -18.97 8.94 33.97
CA TYR A 219 -19.42 7.59 33.54
C TYR A 219 -20.93 7.35 33.73
N GLN A 220 -21.59 8.07 34.64
CA GLN A 220 -23.02 7.92 34.92
C GLN A 220 -23.91 8.72 33.96
N ARG A 221 -23.33 9.47 33.01
CA ARG A 221 -24.02 10.48 32.19
C ARG A 221 -23.79 10.33 30.68
N LEU A 222 -23.25 9.20 30.22
CA LEU A 222 -22.99 9.03 28.78
C LEU A 222 -24.30 8.94 27.99
N ASN A 223 -24.41 9.80 26.99
CA ASN A 223 -25.54 9.80 26.06
C ASN A 223 -25.39 8.72 24.97
N ALA A 224 -26.50 8.39 24.32
CA ALA A 224 -26.44 7.67 23.05
C ALA A 224 -25.78 8.54 21.97
N PHE A 225 -25.13 7.92 20.98
CA PHE A 225 -24.55 8.67 19.87
C PHE A 225 -25.64 9.34 19.01
N PRO A 226 -25.40 10.57 18.53
CA PRO A 226 -26.27 11.20 17.54
C PRO A 226 -26.37 10.37 16.26
N ARG A 227 -27.54 10.37 15.60
CA ARG A 227 -27.75 9.57 14.37
C ARG A 227 -26.78 9.93 13.24
N TRP A 228 -26.41 11.21 13.14
CA TRP A 228 -25.50 11.70 12.10
C TRP A 228 -24.06 11.19 12.29
N PHE A 229 -23.68 10.79 13.51
CA PHE A 229 -22.31 10.41 13.85
C PHE A 229 -21.84 9.18 13.05
N ALA A 230 -22.73 8.21 12.85
CA ALA A 230 -22.43 7.00 12.08
C ALA A 230 -22.04 7.28 10.62
N GLY A 231 -22.45 8.42 10.06
CA GLY A 231 -22.11 8.81 8.68
C GLY A 231 -20.74 9.50 8.52
N VAL A 232 -20.09 9.87 9.64
CA VAL A 232 -18.81 10.60 9.63
C VAL A 232 -17.71 9.91 10.44
N SER A 233 -18.08 8.93 11.28
CA SER A 233 -17.14 8.14 12.07
C SER A 233 -16.89 6.76 11.47
N HIS A 234 -15.65 6.30 11.52
CA HIS A 234 -15.29 4.92 11.28
C HIS A 234 -15.03 4.20 12.62
N GLN A 235 -15.72 3.09 12.87
CA GLN A 235 -15.51 2.32 14.12
C GLN A 235 -14.34 1.34 13.98
N TYR A 236 -13.47 1.31 14.99
CA TYR A 236 -12.36 0.37 15.12
C TYR A 236 -12.49 -0.44 16.43
N PRO A 237 -12.30 -1.78 16.41
CA PRO A 237 -12.07 -2.59 15.21
C PRO A 237 -13.32 -2.57 14.32
N VAL A 238 -13.14 -2.72 13.01
CA VAL A 238 -14.29 -2.78 12.09
C VAL A 238 -15.15 -3.97 12.50
N GLN A 239 -16.33 -3.68 13.04
CA GLN A 239 -17.26 -4.74 13.41
C GLN A 239 -17.62 -5.51 12.14
N SER A 240 -17.49 -6.83 12.16
CA SER A 240 -18.11 -7.66 11.13
C SER A 240 -19.61 -7.44 11.26
N SER A 241 -20.18 -6.62 10.38
CA SER A 241 -21.61 -6.63 10.19
C SER A 241 -21.94 -7.98 9.59
N LEU A 242 -22.13 -8.99 10.45
CA LEU A 242 -22.90 -10.18 10.16
C LEU A 242 -24.34 -9.73 9.91
N SER A 243 -24.55 -9.03 8.80
CA SER A 243 -25.85 -8.59 8.32
C SER A 243 -26.02 -9.02 6.88
N ARG A 244 -26.55 -10.24 6.76
CA ARG A 244 -27.71 -10.56 5.91
C ARG A 244 -27.55 -10.38 4.40
N ILE A 245 -26.40 -10.75 3.85
CA ILE A 245 -26.45 -11.47 2.58
C ILE A 245 -26.11 -12.91 2.95
N ALA A 246 -27.16 -13.71 3.16
CA ALA A 246 -26.98 -15.15 3.22
C ALA A 246 -26.10 -15.56 2.03
N PRO A 247 -25.11 -16.45 2.19
CA PRO A 247 -24.48 -17.05 1.02
C PRO A 247 -25.62 -17.52 0.13
N SER A 248 -25.72 -16.99 -1.08
CA SER A 248 -26.77 -17.42 -1.99
C SER A 248 -26.57 -18.92 -2.17
N THR A 249 -27.45 -19.70 -1.55
CA THR A 249 -27.55 -21.16 -1.67
C THR A 249 -28.10 -21.53 -3.05
N SER A 250 -27.62 -20.85 -4.10
CA SER A 250 -27.91 -21.19 -5.48
C SER A 250 -26.81 -22.13 -5.95
N GLU A 251 -27.12 -23.40 -5.78
CA GLU A 251 -26.40 -24.58 -6.22
C GLU A 251 -26.27 -24.60 -7.75
N ALA A 252 -25.10 -24.20 -8.23
CA ALA A 252 -24.35 -24.83 -9.32
C ALA A 252 -22.98 -24.15 -9.33
N LYS A 253 -22.13 -24.47 -8.34
CA LYS A 253 -20.76 -23.97 -8.36
C LYS A 253 -20.03 -24.70 -9.47
N ILE A 254 -19.66 -23.97 -10.52
CA ILE A 254 -18.81 -24.46 -11.61
C ILE A 254 -17.62 -25.20 -10.98
N GLN A 255 -17.43 -26.46 -11.36
CA GLN A 255 -16.34 -27.30 -10.87
C GLN A 255 -15.03 -26.90 -11.55
N VAL A 256 -13.93 -26.97 -10.80
CA VAL A 256 -12.60 -26.75 -11.37
C VAL A 256 -12.12 -28.04 -12.02
N GLN A 257 -12.00 -28.04 -13.33
CA GLN A 257 -11.39 -29.14 -14.07
C GLN A 257 -9.87 -28.94 -14.11
N THR A 258 -9.08 -29.95 -13.77
CA THR A 258 -7.61 -29.88 -13.77
C THR A 258 -7.02 -31.17 -14.33
N SER A 259 -6.03 -31.05 -15.21
CA SER A 259 -5.18 -32.15 -15.67
C SER A 259 -3.71 -31.81 -15.45
N LEU A 260 -2.92 -32.81 -15.09
CA LEU A 260 -1.51 -32.66 -14.71
C LEU A 260 -0.59 -33.23 -15.80
N ILE A 261 0.50 -32.52 -16.05
CA ILE A 261 1.70 -33.02 -16.72
C ILE A 261 2.83 -32.93 -15.70
N GLU A 262 3.35 -34.08 -15.29
CA GLU A 262 4.45 -34.16 -14.34
C GLU A 262 5.79 -33.89 -15.02
N GLN A 263 6.69 -33.21 -14.32
CA GLN A 263 8.11 -33.02 -14.67
C GLN A 263 8.37 -32.60 -16.14
N SER A 264 7.65 -31.58 -16.60
CA SER A 264 7.85 -31.03 -17.95
C SER A 264 9.17 -30.25 -18.06
N THR A 265 9.79 -30.28 -19.23
CA THR A 265 10.94 -29.42 -19.58
C THR A 265 10.52 -28.06 -20.12
N LEU A 266 9.21 -27.81 -20.26
CA LEU A 266 8.70 -26.56 -20.79
C LEU A 266 8.84 -25.43 -19.77
N SER A 267 9.21 -24.25 -20.28
CA SER A 267 9.27 -23.01 -19.52
C SER A 267 8.00 -22.19 -19.76
N ALA A 268 7.74 -21.17 -18.92
CA ALA A 268 6.60 -20.27 -19.15
C ALA A 268 6.58 -19.65 -20.56
N PRO A 269 7.72 -19.19 -21.14
CA PRO A 269 7.77 -18.78 -22.55
C PRO A 269 7.34 -19.86 -23.56
N HIS A 270 7.71 -21.13 -23.36
CA HIS A 270 7.27 -22.21 -24.26
C HIS A 270 5.74 -22.38 -24.21
N ILE A 271 5.16 -22.33 -23.01
CA ILE A 271 3.70 -22.43 -22.82
C ILE A 271 2.99 -21.21 -23.44
N ALA A 272 3.56 -20.02 -23.30
CA ALA A 272 3.03 -18.80 -23.89
C ALA A 272 3.02 -18.85 -25.42
N GLU A 273 4.08 -19.34 -26.04
CA GLU A 273 4.14 -19.54 -27.49
C GLU A 273 3.17 -20.64 -27.97
N PHE A 274 3.00 -21.72 -27.19
CA PHE A 274 1.97 -22.73 -27.45
C PHE A 274 0.55 -22.13 -27.43
N LEU A 275 0.28 -21.22 -26.49
CA LEU A 275 -1.02 -20.54 -26.33
C LEU A 275 -1.19 -19.31 -27.24
N GLY A 276 -0.24 -19.02 -28.13
CA GLY A 276 -0.41 -18.00 -29.16
C GLY A 276 -0.02 -16.58 -28.74
N VAL A 277 0.93 -16.38 -27.82
CA VAL A 277 1.45 -15.04 -27.49
C VAL A 277 1.94 -14.24 -28.72
N THR A 278 2.39 -14.96 -29.76
CA THR A 278 2.84 -14.42 -31.04
C THR A 278 1.74 -14.22 -32.07
N ASP A 279 0.47 -14.49 -31.74
CA ASP A 279 -0.68 -14.03 -32.53
C ASP A 279 -0.97 -12.56 -32.17
N GLY A 280 -1.08 -11.68 -33.15
CA GLY A 280 -1.33 -10.26 -32.93
C GLY A 280 -2.81 -9.87 -32.84
N HIS A 281 -3.72 -10.79 -33.17
CA HIS A 281 -5.15 -10.51 -33.28
C HIS A 281 -5.94 -10.74 -31.98
N THR A 282 -5.31 -11.39 -31.01
CA THR A 282 -5.92 -11.77 -29.74
C THR A 282 -5.23 -11.08 -28.57
N ASP A 283 -6.02 -10.80 -27.53
CA ASP A 283 -5.46 -10.43 -26.23
C ASP A 283 -4.62 -11.58 -25.67
N PHE A 284 -3.62 -11.26 -24.86
CA PHE A 284 -2.78 -12.27 -24.22
C PHE A 284 -2.30 -11.78 -22.85
N VAL A 285 -2.33 -12.67 -21.85
CA VAL A 285 -1.89 -12.35 -20.48
C VAL A 285 -1.11 -13.50 -19.88
N MET A 286 0.04 -13.16 -19.30
CA MET A 286 0.87 -14.07 -18.52
C MET A 286 1.44 -13.37 -17.30
N LEU A 287 1.32 -14.02 -16.14
CA LEU A 287 2.02 -13.68 -14.92
C LEU A 287 3.13 -14.72 -14.71
N ASP A 288 4.37 -14.30 -14.52
CA ASP A 288 5.53 -15.19 -14.54
C ASP A 288 6.39 -15.05 -13.28
N SER A 289 6.62 -16.18 -12.62
CA SER A 289 7.59 -16.30 -11.54
C SER A 289 8.97 -16.67 -12.11
N ALA A 290 9.66 -15.70 -12.71
CA ALA A 290 10.95 -15.95 -13.37
C ALA A 290 12.14 -16.12 -12.41
N ALA A 291 11.97 -15.78 -11.12
CA ALA A 291 12.97 -15.95 -10.06
C ALA A 291 12.34 -16.29 -8.71
N THR A 292 13.12 -16.90 -7.81
CA THR A 292 12.79 -17.08 -6.39
C THR A 292 12.63 -15.73 -5.69
N PRO A 293 11.65 -15.55 -4.77
CA PRO A 293 10.74 -16.53 -4.17
C PRO A 293 9.48 -16.85 -5.00
N GLY A 294 9.35 -16.36 -6.22
CA GLY A 294 8.25 -16.73 -7.12
C GLY A 294 8.23 -18.24 -7.37
N ARG A 295 7.03 -18.83 -7.40
CA ARG A 295 6.84 -20.28 -7.62
C ARG A 295 6.02 -20.59 -8.86
N PHE A 296 4.89 -19.93 -9.05
CA PHE A 296 3.94 -20.29 -10.11
C PHE A 296 3.94 -19.26 -11.24
N SER A 297 3.98 -19.75 -12.48
CA SER A 297 3.72 -18.94 -13.67
C SER A 297 2.34 -19.30 -14.20
N ILE A 298 1.51 -18.29 -14.46
CA ILE A 298 0.11 -18.41 -14.88
C ILE A 298 0.01 -17.86 -16.29
N ILE A 299 -0.38 -18.72 -17.24
CA ILE A 299 -0.62 -18.33 -18.63
C ILE A 299 -2.12 -18.46 -18.91
N ALA A 300 -2.75 -17.36 -19.31
CA ALA A 300 -4.17 -17.35 -19.66
C ALA A 300 -4.38 -17.95 -21.07
N ALA A 301 -5.26 -18.93 -21.18
CA ALA A 301 -5.72 -19.45 -22.47
C ALA A 301 -7.03 -18.74 -22.85
N LEU A 302 -6.89 -17.47 -23.27
CA LEU A 302 -8.02 -16.61 -23.57
C LEU A 302 -8.82 -17.13 -24.78
N THR A 303 -10.12 -16.85 -24.74
CA THR A 303 -11.08 -17.16 -25.80
C THR A 303 -11.77 -15.88 -26.24
N PRO A 304 -12.38 -15.81 -27.44
CA PRO A 304 -13.09 -14.60 -27.87
C PRO A 304 -14.17 -14.15 -26.88
N ASP A 305 -14.81 -15.09 -26.19
CA ASP A 305 -15.82 -14.80 -25.17
C ASP A 305 -15.26 -14.47 -23.77
N SER A 306 -13.93 -14.40 -23.59
CA SER A 306 -13.30 -13.94 -22.34
C SER A 306 -13.57 -12.44 -22.14
N PRO A 307 -14.34 -12.03 -21.11
CA PRO A 307 -14.67 -10.61 -20.91
C PRO A 307 -13.44 -9.78 -20.57
N ARG A 308 -13.14 -8.76 -21.39
CA ARG A 308 -12.20 -7.69 -21.07
C ARG A 308 -12.94 -6.52 -20.43
N ILE A 309 -12.49 -6.10 -19.27
CA ILE A 309 -13.11 -5.09 -18.41
C ILE A 309 -12.17 -3.89 -18.34
N GLN A 310 -12.68 -2.72 -18.74
CA GLN A 310 -11.94 -1.48 -18.81
C GLN A 310 -12.70 -0.34 -18.13
N HIS A 311 -12.00 0.49 -17.38
CA HIS A 311 -12.56 1.68 -16.75
C HIS A 311 -11.49 2.78 -16.65
N LEU A 312 -11.90 4.03 -16.85
CA LEU A 312 -11.08 5.22 -16.63
C LEU A 312 -11.59 5.95 -15.39
N CYS A 313 -10.70 6.43 -14.54
CA CYS A 313 -11.07 7.26 -13.39
C CYS A 313 -11.86 8.48 -13.86
N GLY A 314 -12.96 8.78 -13.17
CA GLY A 314 -13.92 9.83 -13.55
C GLY A 314 -15.07 9.36 -14.45
N ASP A 315 -14.99 8.19 -15.09
CA ASP A 315 -16.13 7.64 -15.84
C ASP A 315 -17.24 7.15 -14.90
N ASN A 316 -18.50 7.29 -15.31
CA ASN A 316 -19.65 6.73 -14.59
C ASN A 316 -20.11 5.37 -15.16
N PHE A 317 -19.27 4.74 -15.98
CA PHE A 317 -19.52 3.46 -16.63
C PHE A 317 -18.27 2.58 -16.61
N VAL A 318 -18.49 1.28 -16.81
CA VAL A 318 -17.46 0.30 -17.10
C VAL A 318 -17.65 -0.21 -18.52
N THR A 319 -16.55 -0.40 -19.24
CA THR A 319 -16.56 -0.95 -20.60
C THR A 319 -16.24 -2.44 -20.52
N VAL A 320 -17.12 -3.27 -21.07
CA VAL A 320 -16.95 -4.72 -21.15
C VAL A 320 -16.91 -5.12 -22.61
N ALA A 321 -15.83 -5.76 -23.05
CA ALA A 321 -15.68 -6.29 -24.39
C ALA A 321 -15.70 -7.82 -24.39
N ILE A 322 -16.59 -8.41 -25.18
CA ILE A 322 -16.77 -9.86 -25.36
C ILE A 322 -16.96 -10.13 -26.85
N ASP A 323 -16.16 -11.02 -27.41
CA ASP A 323 -16.23 -11.44 -28.83
C ASP A 323 -16.24 -10.25 -29.81
N GLY A 324 -15.39 -9.25 -29.53
CA GLY A 324 -15.31 -8.00 -30.29
C GLY A 324 -16.47 -7.02 -30.06
N ALA A 325 -17.58 -7.45 -29.46
CA ALA A 325 -18.67 -6.56 -29.07
C ALA A 325 -18.30 -5.77 -27.80
N VAL A 326 -18.40 -4.45 -27.88
CA VAL A 326 -18.10 -3.54 -26.77
C VAL A 326 -19.40 -3.01 -26.17
N GLN A 327 -19.60 -3.22 -24.89
CA GLN A 327 -20.74 -2.74 -24.12
C GLN A 327 -20.27 -1.77 -23.03
N ARG A 328 -21.09 -0.76 -22.74
CA ARG A 328 -20.88 0.14 -21.60
C ARG A 328 -21.98 -0.09 -20.58
N GLU A 329 -21.60 -0.51 -19.39
CA GLU A 329 -22.52 -0.70 -18.27
C GLU A 329 -22.41 0.51 -17.34
N SER A 330 -23.54 1.17 -17.04
CA SER A 330 -23.55 2.28 -16.10
C SER A 330 -23.28 1.77 -14.68
N LEU A 331 -22.47 2.51 -13.92
CA LEU A 331 -22.22 2.24 -12.51
C LEU A 331 -23.38 2.67 -11.60
N LEU A 332 -24.38 3.42 -12.11
CA LEU A 332 -25.61 3.84 -11.40
C LEU A 332 -25.37 4.44 -9.99
N GLY A 333 -24.30 5.23 -9.83
CA GLY A 333 -23.92 5.83 -8.55
C GLY A 333 -23.10 4.92 -7.62
N SER A 334 -22.77 3.71 -8.06
CA SER A 334 -21.77 2.83 -7.44
C SER A 334 -20.37 3.11 -8.00
N THR A 335 -19.36 2.43 -7.47
CA THR A 335 -17.96 2.50 -7.93
C THR A 335 -17.60 1.30 -8.81
N ILE A 336 -16.51 1.42 -9.59
CA ILE A 336 -15.92 0.28 -10.32
C ILE A 336 -15.56 -0.87 -9.38
N TRP A 337 -15.13 -0.57 -8.15
CA TRP A 337 -14.77 -1.56 -7.13
C TRP A 337 -15.97 -2.43 -6.74
N ASN A 338 -17.13 -1.80 -6.49
CA ASN A 338 -18.36 -2.52 -6.18
C ASN A 338 -18.85 -3.35 -7.38
N TRP A 339 -18.67 -2.83 -8.60
CA TRP A 339 -19.01 -3.57 -9.83
C TRP A 339 -18.13 -4.81 -9.98
N LEU A 340 -16.81 -4.70 -9.78
CA LEU A 340 -15.87 -5.83 -9.82
C LEU A 340 -16.19 -6.88 -8.74
N GLU A 341 -16.56 -6.44 -7.54
CA GLU A 341 -16.96 -7.34 -6.48
C GLU A 341 -18.21 -8.15 -6.85
N SER A 342 -19.24 -7.49 -7.41
CA SER A 342 -20.45 -8.14 -7.93
C SER A 342 -20.13 -9.09 -9.09
N PHE A 343 -19.28 -8.65 -10.02
CA PHE A 343 -18.83 -9.44 -11.17
C PHE A 343 -18.15 -10.74 -10.74
N MET A 344 -17.27 -10.69 -9.74
CA MET A 344 -16.57 -11.87 -9.21
C MET A 344 -17.44 -12.72 -8.30
N ARG A 345 -18.32 -12.11 -7.49
CA ARG A 345 -19.23 -12.85 -6.61
C ARG A 345 -20.18 -13.75 -7.40
N SER A 346 -20.66 -13.30 -8.55
CA SER A 346 -21.50 -14.10 -9.45
C SER A 346 -20.75 -15.20 -10.21
N ARG A 347 -19.41 -15.24 -10.12
CA ARG A 347 -18.54 -16.17 -10.85
C ARG A 347 -17.66 -17.02 -9.93
N GLN A 348 -18.05 -17.16 -8.66
CA GLN A 348 -17.34 -18.03 -7.73
C GLN A 348 -17.47 -19.50 -8.13
N VAL A 349 -16.37 -20.22 -8.02
CA VAL A 349 -16.29 -21.65 -8.37
C VAL A 349 -16.38 -22.53 -7.11
N ALA A 350 -16.56 -23.83 -7.32
CA ALA A 350 -16.43 -24.79 -6.24
C ALA A 350 -14.99 -24.76 -5.70
N ARG A 351 -14.82 -24.94 -4.40
CA ARG A 351 -13.48 -25.02 -3.78
C ARG A 351 -12.92 -26.45 -3.89
N ASP A 352 -13.07 -27.05 -5.07
CA ASP A 352 -12.69 -28.43 -5.41
C ASP A 352 -11.45 -28.52 -6.30
N GLY A 353 -10.91 -27.39 -6.77
CA GLY A 353 -9.61 -27.32 -7.42
C GLY A 353 -8.46 -27.63 -6.46
N ALA A 354 -7.29 -27.96 -7.02
CA ALA A 354 -6.11 -28.29 -6.23
C ALA A 354 -5.67 -27.08 -5.36
N PRO A 355 -5.61 -27.24 -4.02
CA PRO A 355 -5.48 -26.13 -3.09
C PRO A 355 -4.13 -25.40 -3.16
N GLU A 356 -3.07 -26.10 -3.55
CA GLU A 356 -1.71 -25.58 -3.72
C GLU A 356 -1.58 -24.67 -4.94
N ILE A 357 -2.48 -24.77 -5.91
CA ILE A 357 -2.45 -23.96 -7.12
C ILE A 357 -3.06 -22.58 -6.82
N PRO A 358 -2.32 -21.48 -7.01
CA PRO A 358 -2.77 -20.15 -6.58
C PRO A 358 -3.95 -19.60 -7.41
N PHE A 359 -4.06 -20.01 -8.67
CA PHE A 359 -5.04 -19.51 -9.62
C PHE A 359 -5.64 -20.65 -10.44
N TRP A 360 -6.97 -20.70 -10.53
CA TRP A 360 -7.70 -21.68 -11.35
C TRP A 360 -8.41 -21.04 -12.55
N GLY A 361 -8.58 -19.73 -12.50
CA GLY A 361 -9.49 -18.92 -13.30
C GLY A 361 -10.01 -17.76 -12.46
N GLY A 362 -10.37 -16.65 -13.10
CA GLY A 362 -10.67 -15.39 -12.42
C GLY A 362 -10.17 -14.18 -13.20
N LEU A 363 -10.09 -13.03 -12.53
CA LEU A 363 -9.58 -11.81 -13.16
C LEU A 363 -8.05 -11.80 -13.16
N ILE A 364 -7.45 -11.41 -14.28
CA ILE A 364 -6.03 -11.05 -14.37
C ILE A 364 -5.92 -9.68 -15.05
N GLY A 365 -5.03 -8.81 -14.57
CA GLY A 365 -4.73 -7.56 -15.23
C GLY A 365 -4.12 -6.54 -14.27
N SER A 366 -4.49 -5.27 -14.42
CA SER A 366 -3.88 -4.17 -13.67
C SER A 366 -4.85 -3.09 -13.19
N PHE A 367 -4.42 -2.42 -12.13
CA PHE A 367 -4.93 -1.12 -11.68
C PHE A 367 -3.82 -0.08 -11.78
N SER A 368 -4.08 1.08 -12.37
CA SER A 368 -3.14 2.19 -12.48
C SER A 368 -2.85 2.83 -11.12
N TYR A 369 -1.82 3.67 -11.07
CA TYR A 369 -1.57 4.53 -9.92
C TYR A 369 -2.76 5.47 -9.66
N GLU A 370 -3.32 6.06 -10.72
CA GLU A 370 -4.45 6.99 -10.64
C GLU A 370 -5.74 6.33 -10.11
N ALA A 371 -5.95 5.03 -10.38
CA ALA A 371 -7.03 4.26 -9.74
C ALA A 371 -6.91 4.25 -8.22
N GLY A 372 -5.69 4.24 -7.68
CA GLY A 372 -5.44 4.39 -6.25
C GLY A 372 -5.56 5.83 -5.77
N VAL A 373 -5.15 6.81 -6.58
CA VAL A 373 -5.29 8.25 -6.25
C VAL A 373 -6.76 8.63 -6.02
N GLU A 374 -7.67 8.15 -6.87
CA GLU A 374 -9.11 8.37 -6.72
C GLU A 374 -9.66 7.79 -5.40
N VAL A 375 -9.12 6.65 -4.92
CA VAL A 375 -9.49 6.06 -3.62
C VAL A 375 -9.11 6.94 -2.43
N LEU A 376 -8.10 7.80 -2.59
CA LEU A 376 -7.67 8.76 -1.56
C LEU A 376 -8.50 10.05 -1.55
N ASP A 377 -9.57 10.11 -2.33
CA ASP A 377 -10.39 11.31 -2.58
C ASP A 377 -9.56 12.48 -3.15
N ILE A 378 -8.54 12.16 -3.95
CA ILE A 378 -7.71 13.13 -4.67
C ILE A 378 -8.14 13.09 -6.15
N GLN A 379 -8.30 14.28 -6.76
CA GLN A 379 -8.55 14.36 -8.19
C GLN A 379 -7.27 13.94 -8.95
N PRO A 380 -7.31 12.86 -9.76
CA PRO A 380 -6.13 12.43 -10.49
C PRO A 380 -5.82 13.40 -11.64
N LEU A 381 -4.54 13.54 -12.00
CA LEU A 381 -4.14 14.26 -13.22
C LEU A 381 -4.49 13.37 -14.42
N LEU A 382 -5.53 13.72 -15.17
CA LEU A 382 -6.01 12.93 -16.30
C LEU A 382 -5.46 13.51 -17.61
N ALA A 383 -4.62 12.75 -18.31
CA ALA A 383 -4.28 13.06 -19.71
C ALA A 383 -5.43 12.65 -20.64
N GLU A 384 -5.66 13.40 -21.72
CA GLU A 384 -6.77 13.16 -22.68
C GLU A 384 -6.65 11.80 -23.40
N ASP A 385 -5.43 11.39 -23.74
CA ASP A 385 -5.13 10.15 -24.45
C ASP A 385 -4.34 9.21 -23.53
N ARG A 386 -5.03 8.59 -22.57
CA ARG A 386 -4.45 7.70 -21.55
C ARG A 386 -5.07 6.30 -21.59
N PRO A 387 -4.30 5.25 -21.24
CA PRO A 387 -4.85 3.89 -21.15
C PRO A 387 -5.87 3.79 -20.00
N SER A 388 -6.68 2.73 -20.02
CA SER A 388 -7.63 2.44 -18.94
C SER A 388 -6.93 2.28 -17.59
N ASP A 389 -7.49 2.92 -16.56
CA ASP A 389 -7.00 2.87 -15.18
C ASP A 389 -7.28 1.51 -14.53
N VAL A 390 -8.36 0.85 -14.94
CA VAL A 390 -8.61 -0.57 -14.68
C VAL A 390 -8.58 -1.29 -16.02
N ASN A 391 -7.75 -2.33 -16.15
CA ASN A 391 -7.69 -3.16 -17.36
C ASN A 391 -7.52 -4.62 -16.94
N LEU A 392 -8.62 -5.37 -16.94
CA LEU A 392 -8.69 -6.74 -16.46
C LEU A 392 -9.31 -7.65 -17.53
N VAL A 393 -8.95 -8.92 -17.55
CA VAL A 393 -9.61 -9.96 -18.35
C VAL A 393 -10.07 -11.09 -17.44
N PHE A 394 -11.28 -11.59 -17.64
CA PHE A 394 -11.78 -12.75 -16.92
C PHE A 394 -11.37 -14.04 -17.64
N VAL A 395 -10.39 -14.73 -17.05
CA VAL A 395 -9.77 -15.95 -17.55
C VAL A 395 -10.54 -17.16 -17.06
N GLN A 396 -11.07 -17.95 -17.99
CA GLN A 396 -11.78 -19.19 -17.66
C GLN A 396 -10.96 -20.46 -17.90
N ARG A 397 -9.89 -20.37 -18.70
CA ARG A 397 -8.96 -21.45 -19.00
C ARG A 397 -7.54 -20.98 -18.70
N SER A 398 -6.80 -21.75 -17.91
CA SER A 398 -5.43 -21.40 -17.53
C SER A 398 -4.50 -22.58 -17.62
N VAL A 399 -3.24 -22.29 -17.92
CA VAL A 399 -2.13 -23.23 -17.79
C VAL A 399 -1.18 -22.68 -16.73
N VAL A 400 -1.01 -23.42 -15.63
CA VAL A 400 -0.16 -23.01 -14.51
C VAL A 400 1.06 -23.90 -14.44
N LEU A 401 2.24 -23.30 -14.47
CA LEU A 401 3.52 -23.96 -14.29
C LEU A 401 3.99 -23.77 -12.85
N ASP A 402 4.25 -24.86 -12.14
CA ASP A 402 4.96 -24.85 -10.86
C ASP A 402 6.46 -24.95 -11.12
N ASN A 403 7.18 -23.84 -11.01
CA ASN A 403 8.62 -23.77 -11.32
C ASN A 403 9.48 -24.56 -10.32
N GLN A 404 8.93 -24.98 -9.17
CA GLN A 404 9.67 -25.81 -8.21
C GLN A 404 9.59 -27.30 -8.55
N THR A 405 8.42 -27.79 -8.94
CA THR A 405 8.19 -29.21 -9.27
C THR A 405 8.27 -29.50 -10.76
N SER A 406 8.34 -28.46 -11.60
CA SER A 406 8.20 -28.55 -13.06
C SER A 406 6.88 -29.20 -13.51
N HIS A 407 5.83 -29.10 -12.68
CA HIS A 407 4.49 -29.58 -13.01
C HIS A 407 3.71 -28.53 -13.80
N ILE A 408 2.98 -28.98 -14.82
CA ILE A 408 2.05 -28.13 -15.58
C ILE A 408 0.63 -28.59 -15.29
N TYR A 409 -0.20 -27.64 -14.85
CA TYR A 409 -1.62 -27.83 -14.60
C TYR A 409 -2.42 -27.15 -15.70
N VAL A 410 -3.17 -27.93 -16.48
CA VAL A 410 -4.12 -27.43 -17.48
C VAL A 410 -5.50 -27.39 -16.82
N GLN A 411 -6.11 -26.22 -16.77
CA GLN A 411 -7.27 -25.97 -15.92
C GLN A 411 -8.39 -25.24 -16.66
N SER A 412 -9.63 -25.55 -16.29
CA SER A 412 -10.81 -24.84 -16.76
C SER A 412 -11.85 -24.65 -15.65
N ILE A 413 -12.45 -23.46 -15.64
CA ILE A 413 -13.64 -23.09 -14.88
C ILE A 413 -14.81 -22.79 -15.82
N ARG A 414 -14.89 -23.52 -16.94
CA ARG A 414 -16.04 -23.51 -17.84
C ARG A 414 -16.87 -24.76 -17.64
N GLU A 415 -18.17 -24.65 -17.84
CA GLU A 415 -19.03 -25.83 -17.86
C GLU A 415 -18.68 -26.73 -19.06
N ASN A 416 -18.64 -28.05 -18.82
CA ASN A 416 -18.45 -29.08 -19.87
C ASN A 416 -17.15 -28.96 -20.69
N ASP A 417 -16.06 -28.48 -20.09
CA ASP A 417 -14.81 -28.17 -20.82
C ASP A 417 -13.71 -29.24 -20.77
N ALA A 418 -14.08 -30.47 -20.38
CA ALA A 418 -13.13 -31.54 -20.09
C ALA A 418 -12.34 -31.97 -21.34
N LEU A 419 -12.97 -31.85 -22.52
CA LEU A 419 -12.33 -32.14 -23.80
C LEU A 419 -11.14 -31.20 -24.04
N TRP A 420 -11.34 -29.88 -23.90
CA TRP A 420 -10.27 -28.89 -24.08
C TRP A 420 -9.12 -29.14 -23.11
N VAL A 421 -9.42 -29.45 -21.84
CA VAL A 421 -8.40 -29.78 -20.83
C VAL A 421 -7.57 -30.99 -21.27
N SER A 422 -8.23 -32.07 -21.70
CA SER A 422 -7.57 -33.31 -22.11
C SER A 422 -6.72 -33.16 -23.38
N GLU A 423 -7.24 -32.47 -24.40
CA GLU A 423 -6.55 -32.23 -25.67
C GLU A 423 -5.37 -31.30 -25.50
N THR A 424 -5.54 -30.23 -24.70
CA THR A 424 -4.47 -29.28 -24.41
C THR A 424 -3.34 -29.95 -23.63
N ARG A 425 -3.67 -30.79 -22.64
CA ARG A 425 -2.69 -31.59 -21.91
C ARG A 425 -1.92 -32.53 -22.85
N GLN A 426 -2.60 -33.23 -23.76
CA GLN A 426 -1.95 -34.11 -24.74
C GLN A 426 -1.03 -33.33 -25.67
N ARG A 427 -1.49 -32.20 -26.22
CA ARG A 427 -0.70 -31.37 -27.15
C ARG A 427 0.52 -30.75 -26.47
N LEU A 428 0.38 -30.24 -25.24
CA LEU A 428 1.49 -29.72 -24.46
C LEU A 428 2.51 -30.80 -24.13
N SER A 429 2.08 -32.04 -23.85
CA SER A 429 3.00 -33.15 -23.50
C SER A 429 3.98 -33.53 -24.63
N VAL A 430 3.64 -33.21 -25.88
CA VAL A 430 4.47 -33.48 -27.06
C VAL A 430 5.00 -32.20 -27.72
N PHE A 431 4.70 -31.03 -27.15
CA PHE A 431 5.11 -29.75 -27.72
C PHE A 431 6.61 -29.55 -27.52
N HIS A 432 7.31 -29.33 -28.62
CA HIS A 432 8.72 -28.97 -28.63
C HIS A 432 8.87 -27.80 -29.59
N LYS A 433 9.43 -26.70 -29.11
CA LYS A 433 9.73 -25.54 -29.94
C LYS A 433 11.00 -24.88 -29.44
N GLU A 434 11.96 -24.69 -30.34
CA GLU A 434 13.11 -23.85 -30.07
C GLU A 434 12.66 -22.38 -30.06
N LEU A 435 13.09 -21.64 -29.04
CA LEU A 435 12.80 -20.22 -28.95
C LEU A 435 13.62 -19.48 -30.00
N ASP A 436 12.95 -18.72 -30.86
CA ASP A 436 13.63 -17.85 -31.84
C ASP A 436 14.63 -16.91 -31.16
N GLU A 437 15.73 -16.60 -31.85
CA GLU A 437 16.74 -15.67 -31.33
C GLU A 437 16.15 -14.25 -31.10
N PRO A 438 16.65 -13.51 -30.09
CA PRO A 438 16.10 -12.21 -29.75
C PRO A 438 16.45 -11.12 -30.80
N ILE A 439 15.45 -10.48 -31.41
CA ILE A 439 15.61 -9.40 -32.42
C ILE A 439 15.97 -8.05 -31.79
N LYS A 440 17.08 -7.42 -32.17
CA LYS A 440 17.49 -6.08 -31.67
C LYS A 440 16.66 -4.96 -32.29
N HIS A 441 16.46 -3.89 -31.55
CA HIS A 441 15.71 -2.73 -31.98
C HIS A 441 16.55 -1.48 -31.79
N ASP A 442 16.52 -0.60 -32.78
CA ASP A 442 17.10 0.73 -32.66
C ASP A 442 16.01 1.71 -32.23
N GLY A 443 16.37 2.66 -31.38
CA GLY A 443 15.42 3.65 -30.87
C GLY A 443 16.09 4.86 -30.24
N THR A 444 15.29 5.89 -30.03
CA THR A 444 15.72 7.14 -29.38
C THR A 444 15.15 7.18 -27.96
N LEU A 445 15.99 7.56 -27.00
CA LEU A 445 15.64 7.71 -25.60
C LEU A 445 15.46 9.18 -25.24
N HIS A 446 14.29 9.53 -24.72
CA HIS A 446 14.02 10.82 -24.10
C HIS A 446 13.91 10.63 -22.59
N ILE A 447 14.84 11.24 -21.85
CA ILE A 447 14.88 11.22 -20.39
C ILE A 447 14.99 12.66 -19.87
N GLN A 448 14.43 12.89 -18.70
CA GLN A 448 14.55 14.16 -17.99
C GLN A 448 16.02 14.51 -17.73
N ARG A 449 16.34 15.82 -17.77
CA ARG A 449 17.69 16.31 -17.47
C ARG A 449 18.01 16.18 -15.98
N GLY A 450 19.21 15.73 -15.66
CA GLY A 450 19.62 15.48 -14.26
C GLY A 450 19.56 16.71 -13.35
N ASP A 451 19.88 17.91 -13.85
CA ASP A 451 19.79 19.14 -13.03
C ASP A 451 18.35 19.48 -12.61
N GLU A 452 17.37 19.15 -13.46
CA GLU A 452 15.96 19.33 -13.16
C GLU A 452 15.49 18.32 -12.11
N TYR A 453 15.85 17.05 -12.28
CA TYR A 453 15.55 15.99 -11.31
C TYR A 453 16.14 16.32 -9.92
N LYS A 454 17.42 16.70 -9.87
CA LYS A 454 18.10 17.11 -8.62
C LYS A 454 17.43 18.32 -7.96
N LYS A 455 16.91 19.27 -8.74
CA LYS A 455 16.14 20.40 -8.21
C LYS A 455 14.83 19.94 -7.57
N GLN A 456 14.10 19.02 -8.22
CA GLN A 456 12.85 18.47 -7.68
C GLN A 456 13.09 17.62 -6.42
N VAL A 457 14.22 16.90 -6.34
CA VAL A 457 14.63 16.22 -5.10
C VAL A 457 14.81 17.22 -3.94
N ARG A 458 15.47 18.35 -4.18
CA ARG A 458 15.58 19.42 -3.16
C ARG A 458 14.22 19.99 -2.76
N GLN A 459 13.32 20.18 -3.73
CA GLN A 459 11.94 20.61 -3.43
C GLN A 459 11.19 19.59 -2.58
N CYS A 460 11.36 18.29 -2.83
CA CYS A 460 10.83 17.25 -1.95
C CYS A 460 11.34 17.47 -0.52
N GLN A 461 12.66 17.64 -0.33
CA GLN A 461 13.27 17.85 0.99
C GLN A 461 12.76 19.12 1.69
N GLU A 462 12.43 20.18 0.94
CA GLU A 462 11.80 21.38 1.49
C GLU A 462 10.43 21.07 2.11
N PHE A 463 9.59 20.27 1.44
CA PHE A 463 8.31 19.80 1.99
C PHE A 463 8.51 18.92 3.24
N LEU A 464 9.46 17.98 3.20
CA LEU A 464 9.79 17.13 4.35
C LEU A 464 10.20 17.99 5.56
N ALA A 465 11.14 18.90 5.34
CA ALA A 465 11.63 19.76 6.40
C ALA A 465 10.55 20.72 6.92
N ALA A 466 9.52 21.06 6.12
CA ALA A 466 8.38 21.86 6.57
C ALA A 466 7.37 21.08 7.42
N GLY A 467 7.51 19.76 7.51
CA GLY A 467 6.58 18.88 8.24
C GLY A 467 5.40 18.40 7.40
N GLU A 468 5.38 18.71 6.11
CA GLU A 468 4.27 18.37 5.20
C GLU A 468 4.18 16.87 4.91
N THR A 469 5.28 16.15 5.05
CA THR A 469 5.40 14.70 4.78
C THR A 469 6.70 14.19 5.41
N TYR A 470 6.83 12.87 5.57
CA TYR A 470 8.02 12.20 6.11
C TYR A 470 8.89 11.59 5.01
N GLU A 471 8.26 11.13 3.93
CA GLU A 471 8.88 10.53 2.75
C GLU A 471 8.08 10.89 1.50
N LEU A 472 8.75 11.02 0.36
CA LEU A 472 8.12 11.14 -0.97
C LEU A 472 8.82 10.20 -1.95
N CYS A 473 8.10 9.22 -2.52
CA CYS A 473 8.59 8.43 -3.64
C CYS A 473 8.48 9.25 -4.93
N PHE A 474 9.48 10.09 -5.21
CA PHE A 474 9.52 10.93 -6.39
C PHE A 474 9.95 10.12 -7.63
N THR A 475 9.24 10.29 -8.74
CA THR A 475 9.45 9.51 -9.95
C THR A 475 9.41 10.35 -11.23
N THR A 476 10.15 9.91 -12.22
CA THR A 476 10.13 10.41 -13.59
C THR A 476 9.80 9.28 -14.58
N ALA A 477 9.62 9.62 -15.85
CA ALA A 477 9.41 8.66 -16.91
C ALA A 477 10.32 8.97 -18.10
N ALA A 478 10.95 7.93 -18.64
CA ALA A 478 11.62 7.98 -19.92
C ALA A 478 10.68 7.52 -21.03
N THR A 479 10.71 8.22 -22.16
CA THR A 479 9.98 7.85 -23.37
C THR A 479 10.96 7.28 -24.39
N VAL A 480 10.65 6.10 -24.91
CA VAL A 480 11.46 5.42 -25.92
C VAL A 480 10.67 5.35 -27.22
N HIS A 481 11.27 5.88 -28.29
CA HIS A 481 10.75 5.83 -29.64
C HIS A 481 11.46 4.72 -30.40
N LEU A 482 10.76 3.63 -30.71
CA LEU A 482 11.32 2.52 -31.48
C LEU A 482 10.99 2.70 -32.95
N GLN A 483 12.01 2.59 -33.79
CA GLN A 483 11.84 2.74 -35.23
C GLN A 483 10.87 1.69 -35.81
N PRO A 484 10.13 2.01 -36.87
CA PRO A 484 9.33 1.04 -37.60
C PRO A 484 10.22 -0.09 -38.11
N THR A 485 9.75 -1.34 -38.01
CA THR A 485 10.44 -2.49 -38.61
C THR A 485 9.43 -3.43 -39.25
N ASP A 486 9.89 -4.32 -40.13
CA ASP A 486 9.04 -5.36 -40.74
C ASP A 486 8.50 -6.38 -39.71
N THR A 487 9.03 -6.36 -38.48
CA THR A 487 8.56 -7.23 -37.41
C THR A 487 7.34 -6.62 -36.74
N ALA A 488 6.20 -7.31 -36.82
CA ALA A 488 4.97 -6.88 -36.19
C ALA A 488 5.11 -6.61 -34.68
N HIS A 489 4.42 -5.57 -34.17
CA HIS A 489 4.49 -5.10 -32.78
C HIS A 489 4.41 -6.23 -31.74
N HIS A 490 3.45 -7.15 -31.86
CA HIS A 490 3.27 -8.26 -30.92
C HIS A 490 4.49 -9.20 -30.82
N LYS A 491 5.25 -9.39 -31.91
CA LYS A 491 6.50 -10.16 -31.89
C LYS A 491 7.62 -9.35 -31.25
N ARG A 492 7.67 -8.04 -31.49
CA ARG A 492 8.67 -7.14 -30.86
C ARG A 492 8.48 -7.08 -29.35
N SER A 493 7.27 -6.83 -28.88
CA SER A 493 6.95 -6.78 -27.45
C SER A 493 7.22 -8.11 -26.73
N TRP A 494 6.90 -9.24 -27.36
CA TRP A 494 7.23 -10.55 -26.82
C TRP A 494 8.74 -10.78 -26.73
N ASN A 495 9.50 -10.42 -27.77
CA ASN A 495 10.96 -10.48 -27.75
C ASN A 495 11.57 -9.64 -26.65
N PHE A 496 11.08 -8.41 -26.49
CA PHE A 496 11.49 -7.53 -25.41
C PHE A 496 11.24 -8.16 -24.04
N TYR A 497 10.05 -8.73 -23.80
CA TYR A 497 9.78 -9.46 -22.56
C TYR A 497 10.74 -10.62 -22.33
N ARG A 498 10.99 -11.47 -23.34
CA ARG A 498 11.94 -12.60 -23.21
C ARG A 498 13.34 -12.13 -22.79
N ARG A 499 13.81 -11.01 -23.35
CA ARG A 499 15.10 -10.39 -22.96
C ARG A 499 15.08 -9.84 -21.55
N LEU A 500 14.01 -9.13 -21.17
CA LEU A 500 13.86 -8.58 -19.83
C LEU A 500 13.88 -9.71 -18.81
N ARG A 501 13.11 -10.78 -19.05
CA ARG A 501 13.07 -12.00 -18.24
C ARG A 501 14.45 -12.63 -18.06
N ALA A 502 15.26 -12.72 -19.13
CA ALA A 502 16.60 -13.30 -19.05
C ALA A 502 17.59 -12.40 -18.29
N ARG A 503 17.56 -11.08 -18.55
CA ARG A 503 18.50 -10.11 -17.99
C ARG A 503 18.17 -9.70 -16.57
N ASN A 504 16.90 -9.65 -16.20
CA ASN A 504 16.41 -9.26 -14.89
C ASN A 504 15.25 -10.17 -14.50
N PRO A 505 15.49 -11.46 -14.19
CA PRO A 505 14.43 -12.35 -13.74
C PRO A 505 13.89 -11.85 -12.39
N ALA A 506 12.58 -11.93 -12.19
CA ALA A 506 11.92 -11.46 -10.97
C ALA A 506 10.76 -12.38 -10.56
N PRO A 507 10.42 -12.43 -9.26
CA PRO A 507 9.33 -13.25 -8.73
C PRO A 507 7.94 -12.85 -9.25
N TYR A 508 7.74 -11.60 -9.69
CA TYR A 508 6.45 -11.10 -10.15
C TYR A 508 6.56 -10.40 -11.52
N ALA A 509 7.19 -11.10 -12.48
CA ALA A 509 7.24 -10.65 -13.87
C ALA A 509 5.87 -10.84 -14.56
N ALA A 510 5.61 -10.09 -15.62
CA ALA A 510 4.38 -10.22 -16.37
C ALA A 510 4.51 -9.68 -17.80
N TYR A 511 3.72 -10.28 -18.69
CA TYR A 511 3.52 -9.84 -20.06
C TYR A 511 2.02 -9.76 -20.34
N MET A 512 1.55 -8.61 -20.79
CA MET A 512 0.14 -8.43 -21.14
C MET A 512 -0.01 -7.64 -22.43
N ARG A 513 -0.91 -8.09 -23.29
CA ARG A 513 -1.46 -7.35 -24.42
C ARG A 513 -2.98 -7.38 -24.26
N LEU A 514 -3.54 -6.30 -23.74
CA LEU A 514 -4.97 -6.17 -23.41
C LEU A 514 -5.53 -4.91 -24.06
N GLY A 515 -6.31 -5.09 -25.13
CA GLY A 515 -6.77 -3.98 -25.96
C GLY A 515 -5.60 -3.25 -26.61
N SER A 516 -5.55 -1.92 -26.47
CA SER A 516 -4.44 -1.10 -27.00
C SER A 516 -3.19 -1.15 -26.12
N MET A 517 -3.27 -1.65 -24.89
CA MET A 517 -2.16 -1.62 -23.94
C MET A 517 -1.29 -2.86 -24.06
N THR A 518 0.02 -2.66 -24.20
CA THR A 518 1.03 -3.70 -24.05
C THR A 518 1.95 -3.38 -22.88
N PHE A 519 2.07 -4.34 -21.98
CA PHE A 519 2.85 -4.26 -20.75
C PHE A 519 3.93 -5.34 -20.71
N VAL A 520 5.14 -4.92 -20.36
CA VAL A 520 6.30 -5.78 -20.15
C VAL A 520 6.88 -5.42 -18.79
N GLY A 521 6.87 -6.33 -17.82
CA GLY A 521 7.31 -6.05 -16.46
C GLY A 521 8.15 -7.15 -15.83
N SER A 522 9.07 -6.77 -14.97
CA SER A 522 9.85 -7.68 -14.13
C SER A 522 9.94 -7.18 -12.69
N SER A 523 8.79 -7.16 -12.01
CA SER A 523 8.69 -6.60 -10.67
C SER A 523 9.27 -7.54 -9.62
N PRO A 524 10.15 -7.04 -8.74
CA PRO A 524 10.62 -7.79 -7.59
C PRO A 524 9.63 -7.74 -6.41
N GLU A 525 8.71 -6.77 -6.36
CA GLU A 525 7.95 -6.42 -5.16
C GLU A 525 6.50 -6.93 -5.19
N ARG A 526 6.15 -7.76 -4.20
CA ARG A 526 4.74 -8.07 -3.91
C ARG A 526 4.11 -6.89 -3.19
N PHE A 527 3.04 -6.36 -3.78
CA PHE A 527 2.22 -5.36 -3.13
C PHE A 527 1.32 -6.02 -2.08
N LEU A 528 0.41 -6.89 -2.50
CA LEU A 528 -0.59 -7.51 -1.63
C LEU A 528 -0.98 -8.88 -2.18
N SER A 529 -0.98 -9.89 -1.31
CA SER A 529 -1.56 -11.20 -1.59
C SER A 529 -2.55 -11.59 -0.51
N TRP A 530 -3.50 -12.45 -0.85
CA TRP A 530 -4.26 -13.19 0.15
C TRP A 530 -4.58 -14.61 -0.32
N ASP A 531 -4.53 -15.56 0.60
CA ASP A 531 -4.87 -16.95 0.32
C ASP A 531 -6.38 -17.24 0.49
N ARG A 532 -6.80 -18.45 0.13
CA ARG A 532 -8.21 -18.91 0.26
C ARG A 532 -8.67 -19.05 1.72
N ASN A 533 -7.74 -19.01 2.67
CA ASN A 533 -7.94 -19.06 4.12
C ASN A 533 -7.91 -17.67 4.76
N GLY A 534 -7.79 -16.61 3.95
CA GLY A 534 -7.82 -15.22 4.41
C GLY A 534 -6.53 -14.75 5.08
N ARG A 535 -5.38 -15.42 4.90
CA ARG A 535 -4.09 -14.82 5.29
C ARG A 535 -3.69 -13.83 4.20
N ALA A 536 -3.66 -12.55 4.54
CA ALA A 536 -3.15 -11.47 3.70
C ALA A 536 -1.68 -11.18 4.04
N GLU A 537 -0.88 -10.82 3.04
CA GLU A 537 0.55 -10.52 3.19
C GLU A 537 0.96 -9.39 2.24
N LEU A 538 1.73 -8.43 2.77
CA LEU A 538 2.44 -7.41 2.00
C LEU A 538 3.95 -7.54 2.28
N ARG A 539 4.79 -7.36 1.25
CA ARG A 539 6.25 -7.54 1.35
C ARG A 539 7.00 -6.32 0.78
N PRO A 540 6.98 -5.17 1.47
CA PRO A 540 7.76 -4.01 1.03
C PRO A 540 9.25 -4.35 1.00
N MET A 541 9.96 -3.75 0.04
CA MET A 541 11.39 -3.93 -0.14
C MET A 541 12.07 -2.60 -0.38
N LYS A 542 13.17 -2.32 0.31
CA LYS A 542 13.99 -1.11 0.11
C LYS A 542 15.46 -1.46 0.36
N GLY A 543 16.38 -0.72 -0.25
CA GLY A 543 17.82 -1.02 -0.18
C GLY A 543 18.20 -2.29 -0.97
N THR A 544 19.20 -2.19 -1.85
CA THR A 544 19.64 -3.32 -2.68
C THR A 544 21.15 -3.32 -2.83
N VAL A 545 21.79 -4.45 -2.54
CA VAL A 545 23.22 -4.64 -2.77
C VAL A 545 23.41 -5.68 -3.87
N LYS A 546 24.06 -5.28 -4.97
CA LYS A 546 24.39 -6.21 -6.06
C LYS A 546 25.46 -7.21 -5.62
N LYS A 547 25.26 -8.49 -5.98
CA LYS A 547 26.32 -9.48 -5.87
C LYS A 547 27.36 -9.26 -6.96
N LEU A 548 28.62 -9.42 -6.62
CA LEU A 548 29.70 -9.41 -7.60
C LEU A 548 29.86 -10.81 -8.20
N PRO A 549 30.23 -10.94 -9.49
CA PRO A 549 30.38 -12.24 -10.16
C PRO A 549 31.42 -13.17 -9.51
N ASP A 550 32.36 -12.61 -8.77
CA ASP A 550 33.39 -13.35 -8.03
C ASP A 550 32.92 -13.85 -6.65
N GLY A 551 31.66 -13.58 -6.27
CA GLY A 551 31.09 -13.98 -4.98
C GLY A 551 31.69 -13.24 -3.77
N SER A 552 32.46 -12.17 -3.98
CA SER A 552 33.17 -11.46 -2.91
C SER A 552 32.25 -10.70 -1.93
N VAL A 553 31.01 -10.39 -2.34
CA VAL A 553 30.02 -9.74 -1.47
C VAL A 553 29.30 -10.79 -0.64
N THR A 554 29.68 -10.87 0.64
CA THR A 554 29.04 -11.74 1.63
C THR A 554 27.76 -11.13 2.19
N ARG A 555 26.87 -11.98 2.72
CA ARG A 555 25.67 -11.53 3.45
C ARG A 555 25.99 -10.54 4.58
N ALA A 556 27.05 -10.77 5.34
CA ALA A 556 27.44 -9.88 6.46
C ALA A 556 27.87 -8.48 5.97
N GLN A 557 28.55 -8.40 4.82
CA GLN A 557 28.87 -7.11 4.20
C GLN A 557 27.61 -6.41 3.68
N ALA A 558 26.71 -7.15 3.04
CA ALA A 558 25.43 -6.60 2.59
C ALA A 558 24.59 -6.08 3.78
N GLU A 559 24.54 -6.82 4.89
CA GLU A 559 23.88 -6.37 6.12
C GLU A 559 24.48 -5.07 6.67
N LYS A 560 25.80 -4.92 6.62
CA LYS A 560 26.46 -3.68 7.04
C LYS A 560 26.13 -2.49 6.13
N VAL A 561 25.99 -2.73 4.83
CA VAL A 561 25.64 -1.68 3.84
C VAL A 561 24.15 -1.33 3.91
N LEU A 562 23.28 -2.29 4.19
CA LEU A 562 21.82 -2.09 4.22
C LEU A 562 21.30 -1.58 5.57
N ARG A 563 22.04 -1.79 6.68
CA ARG A 563 21.67 -1.29 8.02
C ARG A 563 22.23 0.11 8.26
N THR A 564 21.94 1.04 7.36
CA THR A 564 22.20 2.47 7.60
C THR A 564 20.95 3.14 8.18
N ASP A 565 21.16 4.25 8.87
CA ASP A 565 20.08 5.08 9.39
C ASP A 565 19.06 5.50 8.33
N LYS A 566 19.51 5.80 7.10
CA LYS A 566 18.66 6.18 5.97
C LYS A 566 17.76 5.01 5.57
N GLU A 567 18.35 3.86 5.26
CA GLU A 567 17.62 2.67 4.80
C GLU A 567 16.63 2.16 5.86
N MET A 568 17.03 2.19 7.13
CA MET A 568 16.17 1.78 8.25
C MET A 568 14.99 2.74 8.43
N ALA A 569 15.21 4.06 8.36
CA ALA A 569 14.13 5.05 8.47
C ALA A 569 13.12 4.91 7.31
N GLU A 570 13.61 4.76 6.08
CA GLU A 570 12.78 4.56 4.87
C GLU A 570 11.92 3.29 5.00
N ASN A 571 12.52 2.16 5.37
CA ASN A 571 11.77 0.92 5.59
C ASN A 571 10.73 1.09 6.71
N LEU A 572 11.08 1.78 7.79
CA LEU A 572 10.24 1.89 8.98
C LEU A 572 8.93 2.62 8.67
N MET A 573 9.03 3.74 7.94
CA MET A 573 7.87 4.52 7.48
C MET A 573 6.92 3.66 6.65
N ILE A 574 7.45 2.88 5.71
CA ILE A 574 6.63 2.00 4.86
C ILE A 574 6.02 0.84 5.65
N VAL A 575 6.75 0.25 6.60
CA VAL A 575 6.22 -0.82 7.46
C VAL A 575 5.06 -0.31 8.30
N ASP A 576 5.20 0.86 8.93
CA ASP A 576 4.11 1.43 9.73
C ASP A 576 2.90 1.82 8.87
N LEU A 577 3.11 2.34 7.65
CA LEU A 577 2.03 2.62 6.70
C LEU A 577 1.28 1.34 6.32
N ILE A 578 2.00 0.24 6.04
CA ILE A 578 1.38 -1.03 5.69
C ILE A 578 0.64 -1.65 6.87
N ARG A 579 1.17 -1.55 8.09
CA ARG A 579 0.46 -1.94 9.31
C ARG A 579 -0.85 -1.17 9.45
N HIS A 580 -0.86 0.12 9.14
CA HIS A 580 -2.06 0.95 9.16
C HIS A 580 -3.09 0.47 8.14
N ASP A 581 -2.66 0.20 6.91
CA ASP A 581 -3.52 -0.31 5.84
C ASP A 581 -4.16 -1.65 6.27
N LEU A 582 -3.36 -2.57 6.81
CA LEU A 582 -3.85 -3.87 7.29
C LEU A 582 -4.80 -3.73 8.48
N HIS A 583 -4.46 -2.93 9.50
CA HIS A 583 -5.35 -2.73 10.64
C HIS A 583 -6.70 -2.15 10.22
N GLY A 584 -6.77 -1.35 9.16
CA GLY A 584 -8.02 -0.80 8.63
C GLY A 584 -9.05 -1.84 8.15
N ARG A 585 -8.61 -3.06 7.80
CA ARG A 585 -9.47 -4.09 7.18
C ARG A 585 -9.31 -5.52 7.71
N ALA A 586 -8.13 -5.89 8.19
CA ALA A 586 -7.87 -7.18 8.82
C ALA A 586 -8.52 -7.27 10.20
N ALA A 587 -8.64 -8.48 10.73
CA ALA A 587 -8.99 -8.70 12.13
C ALA A 587 -7.92 -8.01 13.00
N ALA A 588 -8.34 -7.13 13.90
CA ALA A 588 -7.44 -6.17 14.55
C ALA A 588 -6.23 -6.81 15.25
N ASP A 589 -6.45 -7.93 15.95
CA ASP A 589 -5.39 -8.64 16.70
C ASP A 589 -4.63 -9.68 15.85
N SER A 590 -4.86 -9.71 14.53
CA SER A 590 -4.20 -10.64 13.61
C SER A 590 -3.02 -10.05 12.85
N VAL A 591 -2.83 -8.73 12.92
CA VAL A 591 -1.77 -8.05 12.16
C VAL A 591 -0.42 -8.26 12.86
N THR A 592 0.54 -8.83 12.14
CA THR A 592 1.88 -9.12 12.66
C THR A 592 2.96 -8.71 11.66
N VAL A 593 4.14 -8.32 12.16
CA VAL A 593 5.35 -8.15 11.35
C VAL A 593 6.21 -9.39 11.58
N SER A 594 6.11 -10.37 10.69
CA SER A 594 6.79 -11.67 10.84
C SER A 594 8.28 -11.59 10.49
N GLN A 595 8.66 -10.62 9.64
CA GLN A 595 10.05 -10.28 9.33
C GLN A 595 10.16 -8.75 9.28
N LEU A 596 11.10 -8.17 10.04
CA LEU A 596 11.32 -6.71 10.05
C LEU A 596 12.73 -6.43 9.55
N MET A 597 12.84 -5.70 8.43
CA MET A 597 14.11 -5.23 7.85
C MET A 597 15.18 -6.33 7.80
N SER A 598 14.77 -7.50 7.30
CA SER A 598 15.63 -8.67 7.22
C SER A 598 16.30 -8.72 5.86
N VAL A 599 17.60 -8.99 5.83
CA VAL A 599 18.32 -9.16 4.56
C VAL A 599 17.96 -10.54 3.98
N GLU A 600 17.29 -10.52 2.85
CA GLU A 600 17.01 -11.70 2.03
C GLU A 600 18.03 -11.81 0.90
N GLU A 601 18.42 -13.04 0.60
CA GLU A 601 19.37 -13.35 -0.47
C GLU A 601 18.61 -13.82 -1.71
N TYR A 602 18.78 -13.07 -2.81
CA TYR A 602 18.26 -13.40 -4.13
C TYR A 602 19.41 -13.84 -5.03
N GLU A 603 19.12 -14.36 -6.23
CA GLU A 603 20.14 -14.88 -7.15
C GLU A 603 21.27 -13.86 -7.42
N ARG A 604 20.92 -12.58 -7.63
CA ARG A 604 21.86 -11.54 -8.07
C ARG A 604 22.04 -10.39 -7.09
N VAL A 605 21.23 -10.33 -6.04
CA VAL A 605 21.21 -9.20 -5.10
C VAL A 605 20.93 -9.67 -3.68
N PHE A 606 21.31 -8.86 -2.70
CA PHE A 606 20.76 -8.88 -1.35
C PHE A 606 19.79 -7.72 -1.19
N GLN A 607 18.68 -7.95 -0.48
CA GLN A 607 17.62 -6.95 -0.35
C GLN A 607 17.07 -6.89 1.07
N LEU A 608 16.76 -5.69 1.56
CA LEU A 608 16.08 -5.52 2.84
C LEU A 608 14.58 -5.71 2.62
N VAL A 609 14.00 -6.69 3.32
CA VAL A 609 12.59 -7.06 3.18
C VAL A 609 11.94 -7.06 4.55
N SER A 610 10.71 -6.56 4.60
CA SER A 610 9.81 -6.76 5.73
C SER A 610 8.58 -7.55 5.26
N VAL A 611 8.00 -8.33 6.15
CA VAL A 611 6.78 -9.11 5.88
C VAL A 611 5.76 -8.77 6.93
N ILE A 612 4.64 -8.23 6.46
CA ILE A 612 3.52 -7.83 7.30
C ILE A 612 2.31 -8.65 6.87
N GLU A 613 1.67 -9.29 7.85
CA GLU A 613 0.60 -10.25 7.64
C GLU A 613 -0.64 -9.85 8.43
N GLY A 614 -1.80 -10.30 7.97
CA GLY A 614 -3.07 -10.15 8.69
C GLY A 614 -4.10 -11.19 8.27
N ARG A 615 -5.15 -11.36 9.06
CA ARG A 615 -6.32 -12.20 8.70
C ARG A 615 -7.45 -11.33 8.19
N VAL A 616 -7.87 -11.55 6.95
CA VAL A 616 -8.97 -10.85 6.30
C VAL A 616 -10.07 -11.83 5.90
N GLU A 617 -11.33 -11.44 6.13
CA GLU A 617 -12.46 -12.22 5.64
C GLU A 617 -12.52 -12.13 4.11
N GLN A 618 -12.89 -13.23 3.45
CA GLN A 618 -12.85 -13.34 1.97
C GLN A 618 -13.63 -12.25 1.25
N HIS A 619 -14.79 -11.85 1.79
CA HIS A 619 -15.63 -10.78 1.21
C HIS A 619 -15.06 -9.37 1.44
N ARG A 620 -14.04 -9.23 2.30
CA ARG A 620 -13.36 -7.95 2.61
C ARG A 620 -11.97 -7.86 1.99
N ALA A 621 -11.42 -8.96 1.49
CA ALA A 621 -10.07 -9.01 0.94
C ALA A 621 -9.89 -8.09 -0.28
N PHE A 622 -10.92 -7.99 -1.12
CA PHE A 622 -10.89 -7.05 -2.25
C PHE A 622 -10.98 -5.57 -1.80
N ASP A 623 -11.70 -5.28 -0.72
CA ASP A 623 -11.71 -3.92 -0.14
C ASP A 623 -10.37 -3.58 0.49
N LEU A 624 -9.63 -4.55 1.05
CA LEU A 624 -8.24 -4.35 1.48
C LEU A 624 -7.35 -3.93 0.31
N LEU A 625 -7.45 -4.59 -0.85
CA LEU A 625 -6.73 -4.15 -2.07
C LEU A 625 -7.06 -2.69 -2.40
N ARG A 626 -8.36 -2.36 -2.47
CA ARG A 626 -8.83 -1.01 -2.77
C ARG A 626 -8.24 0.02 -1.80
N THR A 627 -8.40 -0.17 -0.49
CA THR A 627 -7.98 0.82 0.52
C THR A 627 -6.47 0.92 0.69
N SER A 628 -5.71 -0.10 0.29
CA SER A 628 -4.25 -0.06 0.33
C SER A 628 -3.63 0.67 -0.87
N LEU A 629 -4.36 0.85 -1.97
CA LEU A 629 -3.87 1.54 -3.16
C LEU A 629 -3.75 3.07 -2.96
N PRO A 630 -2.79 3.73 -3.64
CA PRO A 630 -1.66 3.13 -4.36
C PRO A 630 -0.63 2.52 -3.41
N PRO A 631 0.29 1.65 -3.89
CA PRO A 631 1.33 1.05 -3.06
C PRO A 631 2.11 2.08 -2.23
N GLY A 632 2.24 1.83 -0.92
CA GLY A 632 2.93 2.73 0.01
C GLY A 632 4.35 3.07 -0.42
N SER A 633 5.12 2.07 -0.87
CA SER A 633 6.48 2.22 -1.39
C SER A 633 6.60 3.12 -2.62
N MET A 634 5.48 3.36 -3.33
CA MET A 634 5.39 4.22 -4.51
C MET A 634 4.62 5.52 -4.24
N THR A 635 4.39 5.89 -2.98
CA THR A 635 3.73 7.15 -2.62
C THR A 635 4.61 7.95 -1.68
N GLY A 636 4.52 7.70 -0.39
CA GLY A 636 5.15 8.45 0.68
C GLY A 636 4.29 8.31 1.93
N ALA A 637 4.76 8.87 3.03
CA ALA A 637 4.02 8.87 4.29
C ALA A 637 3.97 10.31 4.83
N PRO A 638 2.80 10.87 5.18
CA PRO A 638 1.45 10.28 5.05
C PRO A 638 0.89 10.23 3.61
N LYS A 639 0.32 9.07 3.23
CA LYS A 639 -0.07 8.70 1.85
C LYS A 639 -0.82 9.79 1.09
N LYS A 640 -1.92 10.31 1.66
CA LYS A 640 -2.77 11.32 0.98
C LYS A 640 -1.98 12.60 0.68
N ARG A 641 -1.33 13.17 1.70
CA ARG A 641 -0.57 14.42 1.56
C ARG A 641 0.64 14.26 0.63
N SER A 642 1.33 13.12 0.71
CA SER A 642 2.43 12.79 -0.19
C SER A 642 1.99 12.75 -1.66
N VAL A 643 0.85 12.12 -1.97
CA VAL A 643 0.29 12.06 -3.33
C VAL A 643 -0.06 13.46 -3.87
N GLU A 644 -0.68 14.32 -3.06
CA GLU A 644 -0.97 15.72 -3.43
C GLU A 644 0.32 16.50 -3.78
N ILE A 645 1.39 16.30 -3.01
CA ILE A 645 2.69 16.93 -3.27
C ILE A 645 3.31 16.37 -4.56
N LEU A 646 3.28 15.05 -4.73
CA LEU A 646 3.84 14.38 -5.92
C LEU A 646 3.15 14.81 -7.21
N GLN A 647 1.82 14.93 -7.23
CA GLN A 647 1.10 15.43 -8.40
C GLN A 647 1.59 16.82 -8.82
N ARG A 648 1.87 17.71 -7.85
CA ARG A 648 2.40 19.06 -8.11
C ARG A 648 3.86 19.07 -8.56
N LEU A 649 4.67 18.13 -8.09
CA LEU A 649 6.10 18.07 -8.42
C LEU A 649 6.37 17.35 -9.74
N GLU A 650 5.66 16.25 -9.99
CA GLU A 650 5.82 15.43 -11.19
C GLU A 650 5.07 16.00 -12.40
N CYS A 651 3.97 16.73 -12.16
CA CYS A 651 3.15 17.36 -13.20
C CYS A 651 2.68 16.39 -14.30
N ARG A 652 2.49 15.11 -13.97
CA ARG A 652 2.07 14.06 -14.90
C ARG A 652 1.33 12.94 -14.17
N SER A 653 0.52 12.19 -14.92
CA SER A 653 0.06 10.86 -14.48
C SER A 653 1.21 9.85 -14.52
N ARG A 654 1.21 8.90 -13.60
CA ARG A 654 2.10 7.73 -13.65
C ARG A 654 1.52 6.59 -14.48
N GLY A 655 0.20 6.52 -14.61
CA GLY A 655 -0.50 5.49 -15.36
C GLY A 655 -0.26 4.12 -14.73
N MET A 656 0.08 3.13 -15.56
CA MET A 656 0.33 1.79 -15.08
C MET A 656 1.59 1.70 -14.19
N TYR A 657 2.60 2.55 -14.42
CA TYR A 657 3.77 2.62 -13.54
C TYR A 657 3.35 3.07 -12.14
N SER A 658 3.92 2.46 -11.10
CA SER A 658 3.50 2.63 -9.70
C SER A 658 2.09 2.13 -9.37
N GLY A 659 1.36 1.56 -10.35
CA GLY A 659 0.13 0.81 -10.12
C GLY A 659 0.40 -0.62 -9.65
N VAL A 660 -0.53 -1.53 -9.90
CA VAL A 660 -0.41 -2.95 -9.55
C VAL A 660 -0.83 -3.86 -10.70
N VAL A 661 -0.19 -5.03 -10.81
CA VAL A 661 -0.53 -6.08 -11.77
C VAL A 661 -0.63 -7.42 -11.04
N GLY A 662 -1.59 -8.25 -11.40
CA GLY A 662 -1.83 -9.49 -10.67
C GLY A 662 -3.13 -10.17 -11.04
N TYR A 663 -3.62 -11.01 -10.14
CA TYR A 663 -4.84 -11.77 -10.34
C TYR A 663 -5.76 -11.76 -9.11
N TRP A 664 -7.06 -11.99 -9.36
CA TRP A 664 -8.05 -12.39 -8.36
C TRP A 664 -8.76 -13.66 -8.82
N CYS A 665 -8.47 -14.77 -8.16
CA CYS A 665 -8.97 -16.11 -8.48
C CYS A 665 -10.44 -16.24 -8.02
N ALA A 666 -11.28 -16.84 -8.87
CA ALA A 666 -12.67 -17.18 -8.55
C ALA A 666 -12.79 -18.15 -7.35
N GLY A 667 -11.72 -18.88 -7.03
CA GLY A 667 -11.59 -19.71 -5.83
C GLY A 667 -11.28 -18.95 -4.53
N GLY A 668 -11.01 -17.64 -4.59
CA GLY A 668 -10.87 -16.74 -3.43
C GLY A 668 -9.48 -16.17 -3.16
N GLY A 669 -8.41 -16.69 -3.79
CA GLY A 669 -7.04 -16.15 -3.61
C GLY A 669 -6.72 -15.01 -4.56
N ALA A 670 -5.70 -14.20 -4.23
CA ALA A 670 -5.16 -13.16 -5.10
C ALA A 670 -3.67 -12.89 -4.81
N ASP A 671 -2.95 -12.39 -5.79
CA ASP A 671 -1.57 -11.90 -5.65
C ASP A 671 -1.36 -10.74 -6.63
N TRP A 672 -0.88 -9.62 -6.10
CA TRP A 672 -0.66 -8.37 -6.82
C TRP A 672 0.75 -7.87 -6.55
N SER A 673 1.48 -7.53 -7.61
CA SER A 673 2.80 -6.91 -7.53
C SER A 673 2.74 -5.43 -7.87
N VAL A 674 3.69 -4.67 -7.31
CA VAL A 674 3.87 -3.26 -7.65
C VAL A 674 4.39 -3.19 -9.09
N VAL A 675 3.85 -2.28 -9.91
CA VAL A 675 4.35 -2.08 -11.27
C VAL A 675 5.59 -1.19 -11.26
N ILE A 676 6.74 -1.84 -11.17
CA ILE A 676 8.09 -1.27 -11.29
C ILE A 676 8.96 -2.14 -12.20
N ARG A 677 10.08 -1.59 -12.68
CA ARG A 677 10.97 -2.25 -13.67
C ARG A 677 10.17 -2.76 -14.87
N SER A 678 9.39 -1.87 -15.44
CA SER A 678 8.43 -2.16 -16.49
C SER A 678 8.47 -1.14 -17.61
N ALA A 679 7.92 -1.53 -18.75
CA ALA A 679 7.71 -0.70 -19.91
C ALA A 679 6.28 -0.89 -20.41
N VAL A 680 5.65 0.22 -20.80
CA VAL A 680 4.25 0.26 -21.23
C VAL A 680 4.18 0.92 -22.60
N ASN A 681 3.55 0.25 -23.56
CA ASN A 681 3.08 0.85 -24.80
C ASN A 681 1.55 0.92 -24.75
N THR A 682 0.98 2.05 -25.15
CA THR A 682 -0.47 2.33 -25.03
C THR A 682 -1.18 2.29 -26.39
N GLY A 683 -0.54 1.72 -27.41
CA GLY A 683 -0.99 1.75 -28.80
C GLY A 683 -0.64 3.06 -29.51
N LYS A 684 0.11 3.95 -28.85
CA LYS A 684 0.59 5.20 -29.43
C LYS A 684 1.72 4.93 -30.41
N VAL A 685 1.54 5.48 -31.60
CA VAL A 685 2.49 5.45 -32.70
C VAL A 685 2.68 6.90 -33.19
N THR A 686 3.90 7.31 -33.54
CA THR A 686 4.13 8.62 -34.16
C THR A 686 3.53 8.68 -35.58
N GLU A 687 3.45 9.88 -36.17
CA GLU A 687 3.07 10.04 -37.58
C GLU A 687 3.99 9.23 -38.52
N ASP A 688 5.26 9.07 -38.14
CA ASP A 688 6.28 8.31 -38.86
C ASP A 688 6.24 6.79 -38.59
N GLY A 689 5.30 6.31 -37.76
CA GLY A 689 5.12 4.88 -37.49
C GLY A 689 5.95 4.32 -36.33
N GLU A 690 6.57 5.17 -35.50
CA GLU A 690 7.41 4.72 -34.38
C GLU A 690 6.57 4.27 -33.18
N ASP A 691 6.90 3.13 -32.57
CA ASP A 691 6.23 2.70 -31.34
C ASP A 691 6.75 3.52 -30.14
N ILE A 692 5.83 4.07 -29.35
CA ILE A 692 6.16 4.85 -28.16
C ILE A 692 6.02 3.99 -26.90
N TRP A 693 7.12 3.79 -26.17
CA TRP A 693 7.15 3.10 -24.88
C TRP A 693 7.46 4.06 -23.74
N SER A 694 6.80 3.89 -22.60
CA SER A 694 7.06 4.63 -21.37
C SER A 694 7.69 3.71 -20.32
N ILE A 695 8.78 4.17 -19.69
CA ILE A 695 9.48 3.46 -18.61
C ILE A 695 9.60 4.41 -17.43
N GLY A 696 8.95 4.08 -16.32
CA GLY A 696 9.04 4.86 -15.09
C GLY A 696 10.22 4.45 -14.22
N ALA A 697 10.82 5.42 -13.54
CA ALA A 697 11.80 5.19 -12.48
C ALA A 697 11.80 6.32 -11.46
N GLY A 698 12.28 6.02 -10.26
CA GLY A 698 12.37 6.96 -9.16
C GLY A 698 12.75 6.27 -7.86
N GLY A 699 12.67 7.00 -6.77
CA GLY A 699 13.11 6.55 -5.45
C GLY A 699 12.43 7.33 -4.33
N ALA A 700 12.54 6.80 -3.12
CA ALA A 700 12.08 7.52 -1.94
C ALA A 700 13.07 8.62 -1.59
N ILE A 701 12.55 9.84 -1.52
CA ILE A 701 13.27 11.00 -1.06
C ILE A 701 12.97 11.16 0.43
N THR A 702 14.03 11.07 1.22
CA THR A 702 14.03 11.35 2.66
C THR A 702 14.80 12.64 2.93
N ILE A 703 14.75 13.12 4.17
CA ILE A 703 15.58 14.26 4.58
C ILE A 703 17.09 13.96 4.46
N LEU A 704 17.47 12.68 4.41
CA LEU A 704 18.85 12.21 4.32
C LEU A 704 19.29 11.90 2.89
N SER A 705 18.41 12.06 1.89
CA SER A 705 18.73 11.78 0.49
C SER A 705 19.73 12.78 -0.08
N ASP A 706 20.71 12.30 -0.84
CA ASP A 706 21.58 13.16 -1.66
C ASP A 706 21.02 13.27 -3.09
N PRO A 707 20.76 14.48 -3.62
CA PRO A 707 20.17 14.61 -4.96
C PRO A 707 20.95 13.93 -6.10
N GLN A 708 22.28 13.86 -6.00
CA GLN A 708 23.11 13.22 -7.03
C GLN A 708 22.98 11.69 -6.95
N GLU A 709 23.06 11.12 -5.75
CA GLU A 709 22.84 9.68 -5.55
C GLU A 709 21.44 9.23 -6.00
N GLU A 710 20.40 10.01 -5.69
CA GLU A 710 19.01 9.70 -6.12
C GLU A 710 18.83 9.74 -7.65
N PHE A 711 19.56 10.63 -8.33
CA PHE A 711 19.57 10.69 -9.79
C PHE A 711 20.27 9.45 -10.40
N GLU A 712 21.43 9.07 -9.86
CA GLU A 712 22.18 7.89 -10.31
C GLU A 712 21.40 6.58 -10.06
N GLU A 713 20.67 6.50 -8.95
CA GLU A 713 19.78 5.37 -8.65
C GLU A 713 18.63 5.30 -9.66
N MET A 714 18.00 6.44 -9.98
CA MET A 714 16.94 6.52 -10.98
C MET A 714 17.43 6.05 -12.37
N GLU A 715 18.59 6.52 -12.83
CA GLU A 715 19.20 6.07 -14.08
C GLU A 715 19.50 4.57 -14.08
N THR A 716 20.02 4.05 -12.97
CA THR A 716 20.29 2.61 -12.80
C THR A 716 19.01 1.79 -12.91
N LYS A 717 17.91 2.25 -12.32
CA LYS A 717 16.59 1.60 -12.41
C LYS A 717 16.06 1.61 -13.85
N LEU A 718 16.17 2.72 -14.57
CA LEU A 718 15.80 2.80 -15.99
C LEU A 718 16.63 1.87 -16.86
N ALA A 719 17.96 1.89 -16.69
CA ALA A 719 18.90 1.08 -17.48
C ALA A 719 18.59 -0.42 -17.39
N SER A 720 18.08 -0.88 -16.25
CA SER A 720 17.66 -2.28 -16.07
C SER A 720 16.60 -2.71 -17.09
N VAL A 721 15.63 -1.85 -17.39
CA VAL A 721 14.56 -2.14 -18.38
C VAL A 721 15.02 -1.80 -19.79
N LEU A 722 15.65 -0.62 -19.97
CA LEU A 722 16.12 -0.13 -21.26
C LEU A 722 17.06 -1.10 -21.95
N SER A 723 17.96 -1.74 -21.20
CA SER A 723 18.91 -2.69 -21.79
C SER A 723 18.20 -3.84 -22.54
N ALA A 724 16.99 -4.23 -22.12
CA ALA A 724 16.25 -5.31 -22.78
C ALA A 724 15.55 -4.87 -24.08
N LEU A 725 15.37 -3.58 -24.34
CA LEU A 725 14.81 -3.07 -25.59
C LEU A 725 15.77 -3.25 -26.79
N GLY A 726 17.08 -3.20 -26.55
CA GLY A 726 18.09 -3.36 -27.59
C GLY A 726 19.37 -2.64 -27.23
#